data_AF-A0AAN7C3U5-F1
#
_entry.id   AF-A0AAN7C3U5-F1
#
_cell.length_a   1.000
_cell.length_b   1.000
_cell.length_c   1.000
_cell.angle_alpha   90.00
_cell.angle_beta   90.00
_cell.angle_gamma   90.00
#
_symmetry.space_group_name_H-M   'P 1'
#
loop_
_entity.id
_entity.type
_entity.pdbx_description
1 polymer ?
#
loop_
_entity_poly.entity_id
_entity_poly.type
_entity_poly.pdbx_seq_one_letter_code
_entity_poly.pdbx_strand_id
1 'polypeptide(L)'
;MADAKPPVSFIGLGAMGFGMATHLVKQDYTVTGFDVWAPTLERFRAAGGLTATTPSEAVADKPFCVCMVATAQQAQSVLLDGPDPAVPALPKGAVLLLCSTVPCDYAQSLERQLRSIGRDDILLVDSPVSGGAARAADGTLSIMAGMSDAAVEKARPLLAEMADPAKLYLVQGGVGAGSNMKMVHQVLAACQILAASEAMGFAQGLGLDLTRTQKAVLESDAWNWMFEHRTPRMLTQFQPVASAVNIIVKDTGIITAEAQRRGFRVPMTSAAESAYRQAVAKGYGPDDDSSLLRLYTESGSDTAATAAPEESSANKTDEEKLTLVIDLLKTINLCAAGESLAFANAVGLDLDQVLDLCINAAGASTMLKTYGHLIISALRVGAASKNWAAKDGEPSLRQIAERLQHAVELAEQIKLPLFLGTQALRIFREALESGPQELAVAAVSDQYTDQLANMEAAIKPHFFNHGRPESDPEEERNCHWCQIRSFKTHSSIPITIVNELDNEVLNPRFRFIDHNVIADDVPVAEEAFRTGCNCADDEDCMYSTCQCLDEMAPDDDEDEDSSNARPRRKRFAYYSSGSKAGLLRNRILHSREPIYECHEGCSCSLQCPNRVVERGRTVPLQIFRTEDRGWGVRCPVDIKKGQFVDRYLGEIITSEEADRRRADATIAQRKDVYLFALDKFSDPDSIDPLLAAPPLEVDGEWMSGPTRFINHSCEPNMRIFARVGDHADKHIHDLALFAIRDIPAGEELTFDYVDGLDTMENDAHDSSKIKDMTVCRCKTPSCRGFLW
;
A
#
# COMPACT_ATOMS: atom_id res chain seq x y z
N MET A 1 12.35 -44.82 14.23
CA MET A 1 11.42 -44.26 15.23
C MET A 1 11.09 -42.87 14.74
N ALA A 2 9.82 -42.55 14.48
CA ALA A 2 9.47 -41.16 14.18
C ALA A 2 9.83 -40.32 15.41
N ASP A 3 10.53 -39.21 15.22
CA ASP A 3 10.87 -38.31 16.32
C ASP A 3 9.57 -37.87 17.01
N ALA A 4 9.53 -37.95 18.34
CA ALA A 4 8.35 -37.59 19.11
C ALA A 4 8.00 -36.11 18.89
N LYS A 5 6.73 -35.81 18.60
CA LYS A 5 6.27 -34.44 18.38
C LYS A 5 6.49 -33.59 19.65
N PRO A 6 6.89 -32.32 19.53
CA PRO A 6 7.16 -31.47 20.68
C PRO A 6 5.86 -31.23 21.49
N PRO A 7 5.94 -31.12 22.82
CA PRO A 7 4.75 -30.88 23.61
C PRO A 7 4.28 -29.41 23.47
N VAL A 8 2.97 -29.18 23.52
CA VAL A 8 2.35 -27.87 23.28
C VAL A 8 1.46 -27.48 24.46
N SER A 9 1.47 -26.22 24.85
CA SER A 9 0.46 -25.65 25.74
C SER A 9 -0.58 -24.87 24.95
N PHE A 10 -1.83 -24.89 25.42
CA PHE A 10 -2.95 -24.24 24.75
C PHE A 10 -3.80 -23.47 25.76
N ILE A 11 -3.76 -22.14 25.70
CA ILE A 11 -4.50 -21.24 26.59
C ILE A 11 -5.72 -20.71 25.84
N GLY A 12 -6.90 -20.99 26.37
CA GLY A 12 -8.19 -20.67 25.76
C GLY A 12 -8.75 -21.85 24.97
N LEU A 13 -9.79 -22.49 25.51
CA LEU A 13 -10.50 -23.65 24.96
C LEU A 13 -11.96 -23.30 24.63
N GLY A 14 -12.19 -22.06 24.17
CA GLY A 14 -13.44 -21.65 23.53
C GLY A 14 -13.68 -22.39 22.20
N ALA A 15 -14.67 -21.96 21.42
CA ALA A 15 -15.06 -22.66 20.18
C ALA A 15 -13.89 -22.89 19.21
N MET A 16 -13.08 -21.86 18.95
CA MET A 16 -11.89 -21.96 18.09
C MET A 16 -10.76 -22.76 18.75
N GLY A 17 -10.38 -22.36 19.97
CA GLY A 17 -9.24 -22.95 20.67
C GLY A 17 -9.42 -24.43 20.97
N PHE A 18 -10.63 -24.87 21.30
CA PHE A 18 -10.93 -26.28 21.48
C PHE A 18 -10.75 -27.09 20.18
N GLY A 19 -11.23 -26.57 19.05
CA GLY A 19 -11.04 -27.21 17.74
C GLY A 19 -9.55 -27.39 17.44
N MET A 20 -8.77 -26.31 17.58
CA MET A 20 -7.32 -26.33 17.34
C MET A 20 -6.58 -27.29 18.29
N ALA A 21 -6.85 -27.22 19.59
CA ALA A 21 -6.19 -28.05 20.58
C ALA A 21 -6.50 -29.54 20.38
N THR A 22 -7.75 -29.88 20.07
CA THR A 22 -8.14 -31.28 19.80
C THR A 22 -7.62 -31.78 18.46
N HIS A 23 -7.47 -30.91 17.45
CA HIS A 23 -6.76 -31.26 16.22
C HIS A 23 -5.31 -31.65 16.52
N LEU A 24 -4.58 -30.86 17.29
CA LEU A 24 -3.20 -31.18 17.67
C LEU A 24 -3.10 -32.51 18.45
N VAL A 25 -4.05 -32.81 19.34
CA VAL A 25 -4.12 -34.12 20.01
C VAL A 25 -4.29 -35.26 19.01
N LYS A 26 -5.17 -35.12 18.00
CA LYS A 26 -5.35 -36.12 16.93
C LYS A 26 -4.10 -36.31 16.07
N GLN A 27 -3.26 -35.28 15.98
CA GLN A 27 -1.98 -35.30 15.28
C GLN A 27 -0.83 -35.78 16.18
N ASP A 28 -1.13 -36.48 17.29
CA ASP A 28 -0.17 -37.07 18.23
C ASP A 28 0.70 -36.07 19.01
N TYR A 29 0.30 -34.78 19.10
CA TYR A 29 0.95 -33.84 20.02
C TYR A 29 0.49 -34.09 21.45
N THR A 30 1.43 -33.95 22.40
CA THR A 30 1.07 -33.88 23.83
C THR A 30 0.65 -32.46 24.18
N VAL A 31 -0.66 -32.21 24.20
CA VAL A 31 -1.24 -30.88 24.45
C VAL A 31 -1.71 -30.72 25.90
N THR A 32 -1.23 -29.68 26.60
CA THR A 32 -1.74 -29.26 27.91
C THR A 32 -2.60 -28.01 27.76
N GLY A 33 -3.89 -28.12 28.02
CA GLY A 33 -4.86 -27.03 27.89
C GLY A 33 -5.16 -26.30 29.19
N PHE A 34 -5.42 -25.00 29.10
CA PHE A 34 -5.98 -24.19 30.19
C PHE A 34 -7.13 -23.33 29.66
N ASP A 35 -8.19 -23.22 30.46
CA ASP A 35 -9.33 -22.34 30.23
C ASP A 35 -9.95 -21.97 31.59
N VAL A 36 -10.51 -20.76 31.69
CA VAL A 36 -11.14 -20.28 32.93
C VAL A 36 -12.45 -21.01 33.24
N TRP A 37 -13.05 -21.69 32.27
CA TRP A 37 -14.32 -22.39 32.40
C TRP A 37 -14.12 -23.89 32.61
N ALA A 38 -14.27 -24.37 33.85
CA ALA A 38 -14.02 -25.79 34.18
C ALA A 38 -14.70 -26.82 33.24
N PRO A 39 -15.95 -26.62 32.76
CA PRO A 39 -16.56 -27.54 31.81
C PRO A 39 -15.82 -27.71 30.46
N THR A 40 -15.11 -26.70 29.95
CA THR A 40 -14.31 -26.85 28.70
C THR A 40 -13.07 -27.70 28.95
N LEU A 41 -12.45 -27.60 30.14
CA LEU A 41 -11.34 -28.45 30.55
C LEU A 41 -11.76 -29.93 30.64
N GLU A 42 -12.91 -30.21 31.26
CA GLU A 42 -13.43 -31.59 31.32
C GLU A 42 -13.69 -32.16 29.93
N ARG A 43 -14.28 -31.35 29.04
CA ARG A 43 -14.49 -31.73 27.64
C ARG A 43 -13.17 -31.98 26.91
N PHE A 44 -12.12 -31.21 27.20
CA PHE A 44 -10.81 -31.35 26.55
C PHE A 44 -10.07 -32.59 27.04
N ARG A 45 -10.15 -32.88 28.34
CA ARG A 45 -9.63 -34.13 28.92
C ARG A 45 -10.30 -35.35 28.32
N ALA A 46 -11.62 -35.31 28.14
CA ALA A 46 -12.36 -36.37 27.47
C ALA A 46 -11.96 -36.55 25.99
N ALA A 47 -11.43 -35.51 25.34
CA ALA A 47 -10.90 -35.55 23.98
C ALA A 47 -9.43 -36.02 23.90
N GLY A 48 -8.83 -36.43 25.02
CA GLY A 48 -7.45 -36.93 25.08
C GLY A 48 -6.38 -35.88 25.41
N GLY A 49 -6.78 -34.63 25.67
CA GLY A 49 -5.86 -33.58 26.10
C GLY A 49 -5.48 -33.67 27.58
N LEU A 50 -4.32 -33.12 27.93
CA LEU A 50 -3.96 -32.83 29.31
C LEU A 50 -4.51 -31.46 29.70
N THR A 51 -4.64 -31.20 31.00
CA THR A 51 -5.24 -29.95 31.52
C THR A 51 -4.45 -29.43 32.70
N ALA A 52 -4.34 -28.11 32.83
CA ALA A 52 -3.72 -27.42 33.95
C ALA A 52 -4.74 -26.57 34.71
N THR A 53 -4.42 -26.18 35.95
CA THR A 53 -5.30 -25.34 36.78
C THR A 53 -4.94 -23.85 36.74
N THR A 54 -3.74 -23.52 36.25
CA THR A 54 -3.29 -22.14 36.01
C THR A 54 -2.60 -21.99 34.65
N PRO A 55 -2.49 -20.76 34.09
CA PRO A 55 -1.72 -20.51 32.88
C PRO A 55 -0.24 -20.93 33.02
N SER A 56 0.39 -20.59 34.14
CA SER A 56 1.77 -20.97 34.46
C SER A 56 1.99 -22.49 34.43
N GLU A 57 1.09 -23.27 35.06
CA GLU A 57 1.16 -24.74 35.03
C GLU A 57 1.00 -25.29 33.60
N ALA A 58 0.16 -24.66 32.78
CA ALA A 58 -0.11 -25.13 31.42
C ALA A 58 1.14 -25.08 30.54
N VAL A 59 1.98 -24.05 30.73
CA VAL A 59 3.12 -23.75 29.87
C VAL A 59 4.47 -24.27 30.40
N ALA A 60 4.52 -24.71 31.65
CA ALA A 60 5.72 -25.26 32.25
C ALA A 60 6.30 -26.41 31.40
N ASP A 61 7.61 -26.33 31.10
CA ASP A 61 8.35 -27.29 30.28
C ASP A 61 7.83 -27.48 28.83
N LYS A 62 7.01 -26.55 28.32
CA LYS A 62 6.47 -26.60 26.94
C LYS A 62 7.20 -25.62 26.01
N PRO A 63 7.83 -26.07 24.91
CA PRO A 63 8.49 -25.20 23.96
C PRO A 63 7.52 -24.34 23.13
N PHE A 64 6.24 -24.69 23.07
CA PHE A 64 5.22 -23.96 22.33
C PHE A 64 4.04 -23.61 23.22
N CYS A 65 3.58 -22.36 23.14
CA CYS A 65 2.36 -21.89 23.78
C CYS A 65 1.44 -21.21 22.78
N VAL A 66 0.24 -21.75 22.59
CA VAL A 66 -0.81 -21.14 21.77
C VAL A 66 -1.78 -20.39 22.68
N CYS A 67 -1.94 -19.09 22.45
CA CYS A 67 -2.92 -18.24 23.14
C CYS A 67 -4.10 -17.95 22.20
N MET A 68 -5.29 -18.44 22.55
CA MET A 68 -6.53 -18.31 21.77
C MET A 68 -7.70 -17.90 22.69
N VAL A 69 -7.63 -16.66 23.16
CA VAL A 69 -8.68 -16.00 23.96
C VAL A 69 -9.44 -14.95 23.12
N ALA A 70 -10.52 -14.38 23.66
CA ALA A 70 -11.41 -13.53 22.87
C ALA A 70 -10.88 -12.09 22.69
N THR A 71 -10.19 -11.53 23.70
CA THR A 71 -9.78 -10.12 23.73
C THR A 71 -8.31 -9.93 24.12
N ALA A 72 -7.74 -8.77 23.74
CA ALA A 72 -6.40 -8.37 24.16
C ALA A 72 -6.26 -8.28 25.69
N GLN A 73 -7.31 -7.85 26.40
CA GLN A 73 -7.30 -7.79 27.86
C GLN A 73 -7.24 -9.19 28.50
N GLN A 74 -7.94 -10.17 27.92
CA GLN A 74 -7.82 -11.56 28.36
C GLN A 74 -6.43 -12.10 28.09
N ALA A 75 -5.86 -11.79 26.91
CA ALA A 75 -4.51 -12.19 26.55
C ALA A 75 -3.47 -11.59 27.51
N GLN A 76 -3.56 -10.28 27.80
CA GLN A 76 -2.68 -9.60 28.76
C GLN A 76 -2.76 -10.26 30.15
N SER A 77 -3.97 -10.54 30.62
CA SER A 77 -4.18 -11.18 31.92
C SER A 77 -3.56 -12.58 31.98
N VAL A 78 -3.84 -13.46 31.03
CA VAL A 78 -3.30 -14.84 31.08
C VAL A 78 -1.81 -14.92 30.79
N LEU A 79 -1.25 -13.96 30.06
CA LEU A 79 0.16 -13.95 29.68
C LEU A 79 1.05 -13.24 30.70
N LEU A 80 0.63 -12.10 31.27
CA LEU A 80 1.50 -11.22 32.06
C LEU A 80 0.91 -10.78 33.41
N ASP A 81 -0.32 -10.27 33.44
CA ASP A 81 -0.80 -9.46 34.57
C ASP A 81 -1.67 -10.23 35.57
N GLY A 82 -2.22 -11.38 35.16
CA GLY A 82 -3.15 -12.19 35.94
C GLY A 82 -2.45 -13.07 36.98
N PRO A 83 -3.24 -13.82 37.77
CA PRO A 83 -2.68 -14.78 38.72
C PRO A 83 -1.97 -15.90 37.97
N ASP A 84 -0.77 -16.26 38.44
CA ASP A 84 0.08 -17.32 37.88
C ASP A 84 0.20 -17.24 36.34
N PRO A 85 0.69 -16.09 35.81
CA PRO A 85 0.67 -15.80 34.38
C PRO A 85 1.61 -16.72 33.62
N ALA A 86 1.32 -16.94 32.33
CA ALA A 86 2.05 -17.91 31.51
C ALA A 86 3.51 -17.50 31.25
N VAL A 87 3.77 -16.22 30.93
CA VAL A 87 5.08 -15.79 30.43
C VAL A 87 6.24 -16.11 31.38
N PRO A 88 6.16 -15.83 32.70
CA PRO A 88 7.24 -16.16 33.62
C PRO A 88 7.61 -17.65 33.67
N ALA A 89 6.67 -18.55 33.38
CA ALA A 89 6.86 -20.00 33.44
C ALA A 89 7.25 -20.64 32.09
N LEU A 90 7.22 -19.88 30.99
CA LEU A 90 7.67 -20.39 29.69
C LEU A 90 9.17 -20.73 29.71
N PRO A 91 9.59 -21.89 29.15
CA PRO A 91 11.00 -22.24 29.08
C PRO A 91 11.78 -21.27 28.18
N LYS A 92 13.11 -21.27 28.34
CA LYS A 92 13.98 -20.40 27.55
C LYS A 92 13.87 -20.70 26.05
N GLY A 93 13.67 -19.68 25.22
CA GLY A 93 13.58 -19.85 23.77
C GLY A 93 12.25 -20.42 23.26
N ALA A 94 11.20 -20.41 24.09
CA ALA A 94 9.87 -20.88 23.73
C ALA A 94 9.23 -20.01 22.65
N VAL A 95 8.33 -20.61 21.87
CA VAL A 95 7.50 -19.91 20.87
C VAL A 95 6.13 -19.62 21.48
N LEU A 96 5.75 -18.35 21.51
CA LEU A 96 4.43 -17.89 21.94
C LEU A 96 3.63 -17.47 20.71
N LEU A 97 2.60 -18.26 20.36
CA LEU A 97 1.68 -17.99 19.27
C LEU A 97 0.47 -17.23 19.80
N LEU A 98 0.38 -15.95 19.49
CA LEU A 98 -0.78 -15.11 19.77
C LEU A 98 -1.78 -15.26 18.62
N CYS A 99 -2.77 -16.14 18.80
CA CYS A 99 -3.74 -16.47 17.75
C CYS A 99 -5.09 -15.72 17.89
N SER A 100 -5.23 -14.92 18.94
CA SER A 100 -6.38 -14.06 19.16
C SER A 100 -6.44 -12.90 18.17
N THR A 101 -7.64 -12.54 17.72
CA THR A 101 -7.84 -11.25 17.03
C THR A 101 -7.73 -10.11 18.05
N VAL A 102 -6.63 -9.37 17.98
CA VAL A 102 -6.27 -8.25 18.86
C VAL A 102 -5.83 -7.04 18.04
N PRO A 103 -5.80 -5.84 18.63
CA PRO A 103 -5.12 -4.69 18.02
C PRO A 103 -3.64 -4.95 17.74
N CYS A 104 -3.13 -4.39 16.63
CA CYS A 104 -1.71 -4.46 16.27
C CYS A 104 -0.82 -3.80 17.34
N ASP A 105 -1.26 -2.67 17.91
CA ASP A 105 -0.53 -1.97 18.97
C ASP A 105 -0.37 -2.83 20.25
N TYR A 106 -1.34 -3.68 20.57
CA TYR A 106 -1.25 -4.64 21.66
C TYR A 106 -0.20 -5.72 21.37
N ALA A 107 -0.20 -6.32 20.18
CA ALA A 107 0.80 -7.33 19.81
C ALA A 107 2.23 -6.76 19.90
N GLN A 108 2.44 -5.55 19.39
CA GLN A 108 3.72 -4.83 19.49
C GLN A 108 4.07 -4.42 20.93
N SER A 109 3.06 -4.04 21.73
CA SER A 109 3.24 -3.76 23.15
C SER A 109 3.67 -5.00 23.93
N LEU A 110 3.08 -6.16 23.64
CA LEU A 110 3.45 -7.43 24.24
C LEU A 110 4.92 -7.75 23.96
N GLU A 111 5.38 -7.58 22.72
CA GLU A 111 6.80 -7.78 22.37
C GLU A 111 7.72 -6.86 23.20
N ARG A 112 7.39 -5.57 23.32
CA ARG A 112 8.17 -4.62 24.14
C ARG A 112 8.16 -4.99 25.62
N GLN A 113 7.02 -5.45 26.13
CA GLN A 113 6.89 -5.88 27.52
C GLN A 113 7.75 -7.12 27.79
N LEU A 114 7.76 -8.12 26.89
CA LEU A 114 8.64 -9.29 27.00
C LEU A 114 10.11 -8.89 27.15
N ARG A 115 10.58 -7.94 26.32
CA ARG A 115 11.94 -7.40 26.43
C ARG A 115 12.17 -6.69 27.77
N SER A 116 11.21 -5.88 28.22
CA SER A 116 11.34 -5.10 29.47
C SER A 116 11.46 -5.97 30.73
N ILE A 117 10.91 -7.19 30.71
CA ILE A 117 10.98 -8.14 31.82
C ILE A 117 12.10 -9.17 31.66
N GLY A 118 13.02 -8.97 30.69
CA GLY A 118 14.15 -9.87 30.44
C GLY A 118 13.76 -11.21 29.82
N ARG A 119 12.66 -11.24 29.05
CA ARG A 119 12.15 -12.39 28.30
C ARG A 119 12.19 -12.17 26.78
N ASP A 120 13.20 -11.46 26.31
CA ASP A 120 13.51 -11.29 24.88
C ASP A 120 13.89 -12.62 24.19
N ASP A 121 14.15 -13.67 24.98
CA ASP A 121 14.33 -15.04 24.49
C ASP A 121 13.05 -15.69 23.94
N ILE A 122 11.86 -15.20 24.32
CA ILE A 122 10.59 -15.73 23.81
C ILE A 122 10.36 -15.26 22.38
N LEU A 123 10.11 -16.21 21.49
CA LEU A 123 9.79 -15.95 20.09
C LEU A 123 8.28 -15.72 19.95
N LEU A 124 7.88 -14.46 19.99
CA LEU A 124 6.49 -14.05 19.78
C LEU A 124 6.10 -14.15 18.30
N VAL A 125 4.98 -14.83 18.04
CA VAL A 125 4.36 -14.95 16.72
C VAL A 125 2.96 -14.37 16.81
N ASP A 126 2.72 -13.25 16.12
CA ASP A 126 1.38 -12.67 15.96
C ASP A 126 0.67 -13.41 14.82
N SER A 127 -0.13 -14.41 15.16
CA SER A 127 -0.73 -15.36 14.21
C SER A 127 -2.24 -15.52 14.36
N PRO A 128 -3.05 -14.45 14.26
CA PRO A 128 -4.49 -14.57 14.26
C PRO A 128 -4.99 -15.52 13.16
N VAL A 129 -6.20 -16.04 13.35
CA VAL A 129 -6.76 -17.10 12.48
C VAL A 129 -8.14 -16.77 11.92
N SER A 130 -8.52 -17.48 10.86
CA SER A 130 -9.85 -17.44 10.22
C SER A 130 -10.27 -18.84 9.76
N GLY A 131 -11.57 -19.12 9.74
CA GLY A 131 -12.12 -20.41 9.26
C GLY A 131 -13.19 -21.05 10.16
N GLY A 132 -13.39 -20.56 11.37
CA GLY A 132 -14.41 -21.09 12.29
C GLY A 132 -14.01 -22.41 12.96
N ALA A 133 -14.86 -22.87 13.88
CA ALA A 133 -14.57 -24.03 14.74
C ALA A 133 -14.42 -25.34 13.96
N ALA A 134 -15.11 -25.50 12.83
CA ALA A 134 -14.99 -26.68 11.97
C ALA A 134 -13.57 -26.78 11.37
N ARG A 135 -13.11 -25.73 10.66
CA ARG A 135 -11.76 -25.71 10.08
C ARG A 135 -10.66 -25.76 11.15
N ALA A 136 -10.92 -25.24 12.34
CA ALA A 136 -10.03 -25.39 13.49
C ALA A 136 -9.87 -26.86 13.91
N ALA A 137 -10.97 -27.62 13.94
CA ALA A 137 -10.96 -29.05 14.30
C ALA A 137 -10.36 -29.96 13.23
N ASP A 138 -10.29 -29.46 11.99
CA ASP A 138 -9.72 -30.14 10.82
C ASP A 138 -8.26 -29.72 10.55
N GLY A 139 -7.74 -28.71 11.24
CA GLY A 139 -6.39 -28.18 10.98
C GLY A 139 -6.24 -27.45 9.65
N THR A 140 -7.33 -26.89 9.12
CA THR A 140 -7.36 -26.25 7.79
C THR A 140 -7.62 -24.74 7.90
N LEU A 141 -7.16 -24.11 8.99
CA LEU A 141 -7.38 -22.68 9.20
C LEU A 141 -6.62 -21.84 8.17
N SER A 142 -7.09 -20.61 7.99
CA SER A 142 -6.28 -19.55 7.40
C SER A 142 -5.56 -18.86 8.55
N ILE A 143 -4.24 -18.84 8.52
CA ILE A 143 -3.41 -18.25 9.58
C ILE A 143 -2.61 -17.10 8.99
N MET A 144 -2.69 -15.94 9.63
CA MET A 144 -2.02 -14.70 9.22
C MET A 144 -0.88 -14.43 10.21
N ALA A 145 0.34 -14.85 9.90
CA ALA A 145 1.46 -14.86 10.84
C ALA A 145 2.49 -13.76 10.54
N GLY A 146 2.58 -12.77 11.43
CA GLY A 146 3.66 -11.78 11.49
C GLY A 146 4.64 -12.12 12.63
N MET A 147 5.92 -12.26 12.30
CA MET A 147 6.97 -12.64 13.26
C MET A 147 8.34 -12.20 12.76
N SER A 148 9.37 -12.27 13.61
CA SER A 148 10.76 -12.06 13.19
C SER A 148 11.30 -13.24 12.40
N ASP A 149 12.32 -13.03 11.56
CA ASP A 149 12.96 -14.11 10.79
C ASP A 149 13.47 -15.24 11.69
N ALA A 150 13.99 -14.90 12.88
CA ALA A 150 14.44 -15.85 13.88
C ALA A 150 13.33 -16.78 14.41
N ALA A 151 12.07 -16.34 14.37
CA ALA A 151 10.92 -17.14 14.82
C ALA A 151 10.39 -18.09 13.73
N VAL A 152 10.62 -17.79 12.45
CA VAL A 152 10.03 -18.51 11.31
C VAL A 152 10.36 -20.00 11.35
N GLU A 153 11.65 -20.35 11.50
CA GLU A 153 12.10 -21.75 11.45
C GLU A 153 11.43 -22.61 12.53
N LYS A 154 11.32 -22.09 13.75
CA LYS A 154 10.73 -22.81 14.89
C LYS A 154 9.21 -22.85 14.87
N ALA A 155 8.56 -21.77 14.45
CA ALA A 155 7.10 -21.65 14.50
C ALA A 155 6.41 -22.33 13.31
N ARG A 156 7.04 -22.33 12.13
CA ARG A 156 6.43 -22.80 10.87
C ARG A 156 5.88 -24.23 10.94
N PRO A 157 6.55 -25.23 11.53
CA PRO A 157 6.00 -26.59 11.59
C PRO A 157 4.66 -26.66 12.34
N LEU A 158 4.55 -26.01 13.51
CA LEU A 158 3.31 -26.02 14.29
C LEU A 158 2.21 -25.17 13.63
N LEU A 159 2.58 -24.04 13.03
CA LEU A 159 1.64 -23.22 12.24
C LEU A 159 1.07 -24.02 11.05
N ALA A 160 1.92 -24.74 10.32
CA ALA A 160 1.52 -25.56 9.18
C ALA A 160 0.62 -26.74 9.59
N GLU A 161 0.80 -27.31 10.78
CA GLU A 161 -0.08 -28.37 11.30
C GLU A 161 -1.52 -27.88 11.55
N MET A 162 -1.69 -26.58 11.87
CA MET A 162 -2.99 -25.98 12.16
C MET A 162 -3.62 -25.25 10.95
N ALA A 163 -2.89 -25.12 9.85
CA ALA A 163 -3.29 -24.36 8.67
C ALA A 163 -3.53 -25.24 7.45
N ASP A 164 -4.43 -24.79 6.59
CA ASP A 164 -4.43 -25.25 5.21
C ASP A 164 -3.11 -24.82 4.54
N PRO A 165 -2.38 -25.71 3.84
CA PRO A 165 -1.07 -25.39 3.25
C PRO A 165 -1.09 -24.17 2.32
N ALA A 166 -2.21 -23.92 1.63
CA ALA A 166 -2.37 -22.77 0.74
C ALA A 166 -2.81 -21.50 1.49
N LYS A 167 -3.07 -21.58 2.80
CA LYS A 167 -3.64 -20.49 3.61
C LYS A 167 -2.85 -20.20 4.88
N LEU A 168 -1.57 -20.58 4.89
CA LEU A 168 -0.57 -20.09 5.83
C LEU A 168 0.08 -18.84 5.22
N TYR A 169 -0.40 -17.66 5.62
CA TYR A 169 0.10 -16.38 5.15
C TYR A 169 1.20 -15.89 6.08
N LEU A 170 2.44 -15.81 5.58
CA LEU A 170 3.52 -15.13 6.28
C LEU A 170 3.46 -13.65 5.89
N VAL A 171 3.09 -12.81 6.86
CA VAL A 171 2.81 -11.39 6.63
C VAL A 171 4.07 -10.59 6.95
N GLN A 172 4.54 -9.83 5.97
CA GLN A 172 5.72 -8.98 6.13
C GLN A 172 5.43 -7.82 7.11
N GLY A 173 6.45 -7.41 7.85
CA GLY A 173 6.35 -6.33 8.85
C GLY A 173 6.46 -6.77 10.31
N GLY A 174 6.72 -8.05 10.58
CA GLY A 174 6.97 -8.56 11.93
C GLY A 174 5.73 -8.63 12.82
N VAL A 175 5.92 -8.55 14.14
CA VAL A 175 4.84 -8.59 15.12
C VAL A 175 3.89 -7.39 14.91
N GLY A 176 2.59 -7.67 14.82
CA GLY A 176 1.55 -6.69 14.50
C GLY A 176 1.06 -6.76 13.05
N ALA A 177 1.86 -7.30 12.12
CA ALA A 177 1.46 -7.45 10.73
C ALA A 177 0.33 -8.49 10.55
N GLY A 178 0.39 -9.61 11.28
CA GLY A 178 -0.68 -10.62 11.30
C GLY A 178 -2.01 -10.05 11.82
N SER A 179 -1.94 -9.29 12.91
CA SER A 179 -3.07 -8.55 13.50
C SER A 179 -3.65 -7.52 12.52
N ASN A 180 -2.83 -6.77 11.80
CA ASN A 180 -3.31 -5.85 10.75
C ASN A 180 -4.01 -6.59 9.61
N MET A 181 -3.43 -7.69 9.12
CA MET A 181 -4.03 -8.48 8.05
C MET A 181 -5.38 -9.07 8.49
N LYS A 182 -5.48 -9.57 9.72
CA LYS A 182 -6.74 -10.04 10.29
C LYS A 182 -7.77 -8.92 10.44
N MET A 183 -7.37 -7.77 10.94
CA MET A 183 -8.25 -6.61 11.12
C MET A 183 -8.88 -6.19 9.78
N VAL A 184 -8.07 -6.07 8.73
CA VAL A 184 -8.54 -5.76 7.38
C VAL A 184 -9.50 -6.83 6.86
N HIS A 185 -9.16 -8.12 7.03
CA HIS A 185 -10.09 -9.21 6.69
C HIS A 185 -11.43 -9.09 7.44
N GLN A 186 -11.44 -8.61 8.69
CA GLN A 186 -12.67 -8.42 9.47
C GLN A 186 -13.55 -7.25 8.98
N VAL A 187 -13.05 -6.30 8.17
CA VAL A 187 -13.88 -5.25 7.53
C VAL A 187 -15.01 -5.89 6.71
N LEU A 188 -14.67 -6.89 5.90
CA LEU A 188 -15.64 -7.60 5.07
C LEU A 188 -16.62 -8.39 5.93
N ALA A 189 -16.14 -9.07 6.97
CA ALA A 189 -17.00 -9.79 7.90
C ALA A 189 -18.01 -8.86 8.58
N ALA A 190 -17.56 -7.71 9.08
CA ALA A 190 -18.40 -6.71 9.73
C ALA A 190 -19.47 -6.15 8.79
N CYS A 191 -19.12 -5.83 7.55
CA CYS A 191 -20.12 -5.33 6.62
C CYS A 191 -21.09 -6.45 6.21
N GLN A 192 -20.59 -7.62 5.83
CA GLN A 192 -21.39 -8.68 5.21
C GLN A 192 -22.33 -9.39 6.20
N ILE A 193 -21.96 -9.53 7.48
CA ILE A 193 -22.87 -10.07 8.51
C ILE A 193 -24.10 -9.17 8.64
N LEU A 194 -23.90 -7.86 8.77
CA LEU A 194 -25.01 -6.93 8.89
C LEU A 194 -25.80 -6.83 7.58
N ALA A 195 -25.11 -6.87 6.44
CA ALA A 195 -25.74 -6.84 5.12
C ALA A 195 -26.68 -8.04 4.91
N ALA A 196 -26.33 -9.22 5.43
CA ALA A 196 -27.22 -10.38 5.38
C ALA A 196 -28.50 -10.16 6.18
N SER A 197 -28.39 -9.60 7.39
CA SER A 197 -29.56 -9.26 8.20
C SER A 197 -30.40 -8.14 7.57
N GLU A 198 -29.76 -7.15 6.97
CA GLU A 198 -30.40 -6.04 6.29
C GLU A 198 -31.18 -6.50 5.04
N ALA A 199 -30.55 -7.34 4.20
CA ALA A 199 -31.18 -7.89 3.01
C ALA A 199 -32.38 -8.79 3.35
N MET A 200 -32.26 -9.67 4.35
CA MET A 200 -33.35 -10.54 4.78
C MET A 200 -34.47 -9.76 5.50
N GLY A 201 -34.11 -8.76 6.31
CA GLY A 201 -35.07 -7.86 6.92
C GLY A 201 -35.85 -7.05 5.89
N PHE A 202 -35.15 -6.50 4.90
CA PHE A 202 -35.77 -5.77 3.79
C PHE A 202 -36.69 -6.68 2.96
N ALA A 203 -36.25 -7.90 2.63
CA ALA A 203 -37.08 -8.89 1.96
C ALA A 203 -38.37 -9.20 2.74
N GLN A 204 -38.27 -9.39 4.05
CA GLN A 204 -39.44 -9.59 4.91
C GLN A 204 -40.37 -8.37 4.88
N GLY A 205 -39.81 -7.16 4.97
CA GLY A 205 -40.55 -5.90 4.90
C GLY A 205 -41.29 -5.70 3.56
N LEU A 206 -40.76 -6.26 2.47
CA LEU A 206 -41.40 -6.28 1.15
C LEU A 206 -42.45 -7.41 0.98
N GLY A 207 -42.61 -8.26 1.99
CA GLY A 207 -43.52 -9.41 1.99
C GLY A 207 -43.00 -10.63 1.22
N LEU A 208 -41.69 -10.72 0.98
CA LEU A 208 -41.09 -11.87 0.29
C LEU A 208 -40.92 -13.07 1.23
N ASP A 209 -41.01 -14.27 0.66
CA ASP A 209 -40.61 -15.49 1.36
C ASP A 209 -39.10 -15.53 1.58
N LEU A 210 -38.68 -15.69 2.83
CA LEU A 210 -37.27 -15.63 3.21
C LEU A 210 -36.47 -16.84 2.70
N THR A 211 -37.09 -18.01 2.58
CA THR A 211 -36.41 -19.20 2.05
C THR A 211 -36.12 -19.04 0.55
N ARG A 212 -37.11 -18.56 -0.21
CA ARG A 212 -36.96 -18.23 -1.63
C ARG A 212 -35.96 -17.12 -1.84
N THR A 213 -35.99 -16.08 -1.00
CA THR A 213 -35.03 -14.96 -1.06
C THR A 213 -33.61 -15.46 -0.82
N GLN A 214 -33.39 -16.26 0.23
CA GLN A 214 -32.08 -16.86 0.51
C GLN A 214 -31.57 -17.61 -0.72
N LYS A 215 -32.38 -18.51 -1.28
CA LYS A 215 -31.99 -19.31 -2.44
C LYS A 215 -31.58 -18.42 -3.63
N ALA A 216 -32.41 -17.43 -3.97
CA ALA A 216 -32.15 -16.55 -5.09
C ALA A 216 -30.89 -15.69 -4.89
N VAL A 217 -30.63 -15.19 -3.69
CA VAL A 217 -29.40 -14.44 -3.39
C VAL A 217 -28.18 -15.33 -3.57
N LEU A 218 -28.21 -16.58 -3.07
CA LEU A 218 -27.12 -17.54 -3.19
C LEU A 218 -26.83 -17.93 -4.65
N GLU A 219 -27.84 -17.93 -5.51
CA GLU A 219 -27.73 -18.23 -6.94
C GLU A 219 -27.36 -16.98 -7.79
N SER A 220 -27.20 -15.81 -7.17
CA SER A 220 -26.94 -14.53 -7.84
C SER A 220 -25.54 -13.97 -7.58
N ASP A 221 -25.19 -12.91 -8.30
CA ASP A 221 -23.94 -12.16 -8.07
C ASP A 221 -23.93 -11.37 -6.75
N ALA A 222 -25.01 -11.36 -5.98
CA ALA A 222 -25.04 -10.81 -4.62
C ALA A 222 -24.41 -11.75 -3.57
N TRP A 223 -24.04 -12.97 -3.97
CA TRP A 223 -23.44 -13.97 -3.07
C TRP A 223 -22.25 -13.41 -2.29
N ASN A 224 -22.25 -13.74 -0.99
CA ASN A 224 -21.12 -13.57 -0.09
C ASN A 224 -21.14 -14.65 1.00
N TRP A 225 -19.96 -14.97 1.52
CA TRP A 225 -19.75 -16.06 2.46
C TRP A 225 -20.55 -15.90 3.75
N MET A 226 -20.63 -14.68 4.28
CA MET A 226 -21.38 -14.41 5.52
C MET A 226 -22.88 -14.66 5.35
N PHE A 227 -23.47 -14.22 4.22
CA PHE A 227 -24.86 -14.49 3.90
C PHE A 227 -25.15 -15.99 3.90
N GLU A 228 -24.38 -16.77 3.13
CA GLU A 228 -24.52 -18.24 3.04
C GLU A 228 -24.47 -18.93 4.41
N HIS A 229 -23.63 -18.45 5.31
CA HIS A 229 -23.42 -19.10 6.61
C HIS A 229 -24.37 -18.61 7.71
N ARG A 230 -25.00 -17.42 7.57
CA ARG A 230 -25.89 -16.85 8.61
C ARG A 230 -27.35 -17.09 8.30
N THR A 231 -27.77 -17.00 7.04
CA THR A 231 -29.20 -17.13 6.70
C THR A 231 -29.81 -18.48 7.09
N PRO A 232 -29.11 -19.65 7.07
CA PRO A 232 -29.69 -20.88 7.60
C PRO A 232 -30.07 -20.74 9.08
N ARG A 233 -29.23 -20.06 9.88
CA ARG A 233 -29.50 -19.82 11.31
C ARG A 233 -30.62 -18.79 11.51
N MET A 234 -30.75 -17.81 10.63
CA MET A 234 -31.90 -16.89 10.65
C MET A 234 -33.23 -17.63 10.51
N LEU A 235 -33.26 -18.74 9.75
CA LEU A 235 -34.45 -19.56 9.54
C LEU A 235 -34.71 -20.59 10.65
N THR A 236 -33.74 -20.83 11.54
CA THR A 236 -33.82 -21.78 12.66
C THR A 236 -33.83 -21.09 14.03
N GLN A 237 -34.41 -19.89 14.11
CA GLN A 237 -34.46 -19.09 15.35
C GLN A 237 -33.05 -18.85 15.95
N PHE A 238 -32.08 -18.59 15.08
CA PHE A 238 -30.70 -18.22 15.41
C PHE A 238 -29.90 -19.34 16.10
N GLN A 239 -30.27 -20.60 15.87
CA GLN A 239 -29.60 -21.78 16.44
C GLN A 239 -28.93 -22.67 15.39
N PRO A 240 -27.81 -23.35 15.72
CA PRO A 240 -27.04 -23.21 16.96
C PRO A 240 -26.22 -21.91 16.99
N VAL A 241 -25.88 -21.40 18.18
CA VAL A 241 -24.97 -20.26 18.31
C VAL A 241 -23.57 -20.66 17.82
N ALA A 242 -23.15 -20.08 16.70
CA ALA A 242 -21.84 -20.33 16.10
C ALA A 242 -20.87 -19.18 16.37
N SER A 243 -21.37 -17.94 16.43
CA SER A 243 -20.56 -16.74 16.72
C SER A 243 -21.43 -15.69 17.38
N ALA A 244 -21.05 -15.21 18.57
CA ALA A 244 -21.84 -14.23 19.30
C ALA A 244 -21.70 -12.81 18.71
N VAL A 245 -22.74 -11.98 18.81
CA VAL A 245 -22.71 -10.56 18.38
C VAL A 245 -21.55 -9.80 19.04
N ASN A 246 -21.23 -10.09 20.31
CA ASN A 246 -20.10 -9.47 21.02
C ASN A 246 -18.74 -9.69 20.32
N ILE A 247 -18.58 -10.76 19.54
CA ILE A 247 -17.33 -11.02 18.80
C ILE A 247 -17.15 -9.99 17.69
N ILE A 248 -18.19 -9.74 16.88
CA ILE A 248 -18.09 -8.78 15.77
C ILE A 248 -18.09 -7.33 16.27
N VAL A 249 -18.74 -7.04 17.40
CA VAL A 249 -18.64 -5.74 18.09
C VAL A 249 -17.19 -5.45 18.51
N LYS A 250 -16.52 -6.45 19.08
CA LYS A 250 -15.11 -6.33 19.46
C LYS A 250 -14.23 -6.12 18.23
N ASP A 251 -14.42 -6.90 17.16
CA ASP A 251 -13.61 -6.78 15.94
C ASP A 251 -13.83 -5.42 15.24
N THR A 252 -15.06 -4.93 15.16
CA THR A 252 -15.35 -3.59 14.61
C THR A 252 -14.73 -2.47 15.43
N GLY A 253 -14.71 -2.59 16.75
CA GLY A 253 -14.00 -1.64 17.61
C GLY A 253 -12.48 -1.60 17.39
N ILE A 254 -11.86 -2.73 17.01
CA ILE A 254 -10.43 -2.76 16.61
C ILE A 254 -10.24 -2.00 15.30
N ILE A 255 -11.09 -2.26 14.30
CA ILE A 255 -11.03 -1.63 12.99
C ILE A 255 -11.18 -0.10 13.10
N THR A 256 -12.22 0.37 13.79
CA THR A 256 -12.52 1.80 13.86
C THR A 256 -11.50 2.56 14.70
N ALA A 257 -10.96 1.95 15.77
CA ALA A 257 -9.87 2.54 16.54
C ALA A 257 -8.58 2.68 15.70
N GLU A 258 -8.22 1.68 14.89
CA GLU A 258 -7.05 1.77 14.02
C GLU A 258 -7.24 2.79 12.90
N ALA A 259 -8.40 2.79 12.25
CA ALA A 259 -8.72 3.78 11.24
C ALA A 259 -8.60 5.21 11.81
N GLN A 260 -9.15 5.45 13.00
CA GLN A 260 -9.02 6.73 13.70
C GLN A 260 -7.56 7.10 13.99
N ARG A 261 -6.74 6.16 14.50
CA ARG A 261 -5.32 6.40 14.79
C ARG A 261 -4.53 6.79 13.53
N ARG A 262 -4.92 6.25 12.38
CA ARG A 262 -4.27 6.50 11.06
C ARG A 262 -4.85 7.71 10.32
N GLY A 263 -5.89 8.36 10.85
CA GLY A 263 -6.63 9.39 10.12
C GLY A 263 -7.36 8.86 8.87
N PHE A 264 -7.63 7.56 8.81
CA PHE A 264 -8.31 6.90 7.69
C PHE A 264 -9.82 6.76 7.98
N ARG A 265 -10.65 6.80 6.94
CA ARG A 265 -12.11 6.69 7.08
C ARG A 265 -12.58 5.28 6.70
N VAL A 266 -13.36 4.66 7.59
CA VAL A 266 -14.04 3.36 7.37
C VAL A 266 -15.56 3.51 7.50
N PRO A 267 -16.21 4.28 6.61
CA PRO A 267 -17.63 4.61 6.72
C PRO A 267 -18.60 3.42 6.81
N MET A 268 -18.39 2.36 6.02
CA MET A 268 -19.24 1.16 6.03
C MET A 268 -19.09 0.43 7.36
N THR A 269 -17.85 0.20 7.82
CA THR A 269 -17.58 -0.44 9.11
C THR A 269 -18.09 0.40 10.28
N SER A 270 -18.00 1.73 10.21
CA SER A 270 -18.53 2.63 11.25
C SER A 270 -20.05 2.54 11.37
N ALA A 271 -20.76 2.43 10.23
CA ALA A 271 -22.20 2.20 10.21
C ALA A 271 -22.55 0.83 10.79
N ALA A 272 -21.78 -0.21 10.44
CA ALA A 272 -21.95 -1.54 11.00
C ALA A 272 -21.74 -1.57 12.52
N GLU A 273 -20.67 -0.95 13.02
CA GLU A 273 -20.38 -0.85 14.45
C GLU A 273 -21.52 -0.17 15.22
N SER A 274 -22.07 0.92 14.68
CA SER A 274 -23.21 1.61 15.28
C SER A 274 -24.43 0.69 15.42
N ALA A 275 -24.76 -0.07 14.37
CA ALA A 275 -25.87 -1.02 14.40
C ALA A 275 -25.61 -2.18 15.38
N TYR A 276 -24.38 -2.68 15.45
CA TYR A 276 -24.01 -3.72 16.41
C TYR A 276 -24.10 -3.24 17.85
N ARG A 277 -23.67 -2.01 18.14
CA ARG A 277 -23.83 -1.41 19.48
C ARG A 277 -25.31 -1.23 19.84
N GLN A 278 -26.18 -0.91 18.88
CA GLN A 278 -27.62 -0.88 19.10
C GLN A 278 -28.17 -2.28 19.45
N ALA A 279 -27.73 -3.33 18.77
CA ALA A 279 -28.11 -4.71 19.10
C ALA A 279 -27.65 -5.12 20.51
N VAL A 280 -26.42 -4.78 20.88
CA VAL A 280 -25.91 -5.02 22.24
C VAL A 280 -26.74 -4.27 23.28
N ALA A 281 -27.12 -3.02 23.02
CA ALA A 281 -27.99 -2.24 23.91
C ALA A 281 -29.39 -2.87 24.08
N LYS A 282 -29.87 -3.63 23.09
CA LYS A 282 -31.10 -4.45 23.17
C LYS A 282 -30.90 -5.81 23.87
N GLY A 283 -29.69 -6.13 24.32
CA GLY A 283 -29.37 -7.37 25.02
C GLY A 283 -28.95 -8.53 24.12
N TYR A 284 -28.76 -8.32 22.81
CA TYR A 284 -28.46 -9.39 21.85
C TYR A 284 -26.98 -9.81 21.84
N GLY A 285 -26.13 -9.23 22.68
CA GLY A 285 -24.68 -9.44 22.67
C GLY A 285 -24.24 -10.92 22.73
N PRO A 286 -24.83 -11.76 23.61
CA PRO A 286 -24.49 -13.19 23.69
C PRO A 286 -25.11 -14.06 22.58
N ASP A 287 -26.11 -13.55 21.86
CA ASP A 287 -26.84 -14.30 20.85
C ASP A 287 -26.01 -14.45 19.57
N ASP A 288 -26.38 -15.41 18.71
CA ASP A 288 -25.70 -15.60 17.43
C ASP A 288 -25.75 -14.33 16.56
N ASP A 289 -24.71 -14.10 15.78
CA ASP A 289 -24.60 -12.95 14.88
C ASP A 289 -25.69 -12.93 13.79
N SER A 290 -26.30 -14.07 13.46
CA SER A 290 -27.51 -14.11 12.61
C SER A 290 -28.75 -13.44 13.24
N SER A 291 -28.77 -13.29 14.56
CA SER A 291 -29.89 -12.70 15.30
C SER A 291 -30.02 -11.19 15.13
N LEU A 292 -29.04 -10.55 14.48
CA LEU A 292 -29.09 -9.15 14.05
C LEU A 292 -30.24 -8.86 13.10
N LEU A 293 -30.85 -9.88 12.48
CA LEU A 293 -32.11 -9.76 11.73
C LEU A 293 -33.19 -9.04 12.56
N ARG A 294 -33.21 -9.23 13.89
CA ARG A 294 -34.14 -8.57 14.81
C ARG A 294 -34.10 -7.05 14.79
N LEU A 295 -32.98 -6.44 14.39
CA LEU A 295 -32.89 -4.98 14.23
C LEU A 295 -33.91 -4.45 13.20
N TYR A 296 -34.23 -5.26 12.20
CA TYR A 296 -35.11 -4.92 11.08
C TYR A 296 -36.54 -5.44 11.27
N THR A 297 -36.72 -6.52 12.04
CA THR A 297 -38.01 -7.24 12.12
C THR A 297 -38.78 -6.96 13.40
N GLU A 298 -38.11 -6.70 14.53
CA GLU A 298 -38.77 -6.46 15.82
C GLU A 298 -39.15 -4.98 16.01
N SER A 299 -38.49 -4.06 15.31
CA SER A 299 -38.79 -2.62 15.36
C SER A 299 -40.17 -2.26 14.78
N GLY A 300 -40.86 -3.21 14.13
CA GLY A 300 -42.18 -3.04 13.52
C GLY A 300 -43.37 -3.57 14.34
N SER A 301 -43.18 -4.28 15.45
CA SER A 301 -44.29 -4.99 16.11
C SER A 301 -45.30 -4.10 16.84
N ASP A 302 -44.97 -2.84 17.15
CA ASP A 302 -45.92 -1.88 17.74
C ASP A 302 -46.66 -1.03 16.69
N THR A 303 -46.33 -1.14 15.40
CA THR A 303 -46.96 -0.33 14.34
C THR A 303 -47.34 -1.07 13.05
N ALA A 304 -47.00 -2.36 12.89
CA ALA A 304 -47.27 -3.13 11.67
C ALA A 304 -48.74 -3.60 11.50
N ALA A 305 -49.66 -3.18 12.38
CA ALA A 305 -51.08 -3.52 12.25
C ALA A 305 -51.91 -2.53 11.41
N THR A 306 -51.37 -1.39 10.95
CA THR A 306 -52.22 -0.33 10.34
C THR A 306 -51.66 0.45 9.15
N ALA A 307 -50.46 0.18 8.63
CA ALA A 307 -50.02 0.82 7.38
C ALA A 307 -50.17 -0.16 6.21
N ALA A 308 -51.26 -0.02 5.44
CA ALA A 308 -51.37 -0.65 4.14
C ALA A 308 -50.24 -0.11 3.24
N PRO A 309 -49.52 -0.94 2.47
CA PRO A 309 -48.54 -0.44 1.51
C PRO A 309 -49.24 0.48 0.49
N GLU A 310 -48.70 1.68 0.25
CA GLU A 310 -49.15 2.57 -0.82
C GLU A 310 -49.01 1.87 -2.20
N GLU A 311 -49.83 2.30 -3.17
CA GLU A 311 -49.98 1.71 -4.52
C GLU A 311 -48.66 1.46 -5.29
N SER A 312 -47.56 2.17 -4.96
CA SER A 312 -46.27 2.06 -5.65
C SER A 312 -45.48 0.78 -5.34
N SER A 313 -45.65 0.19 -4.15
CA SER A 313 -44.98 -1.07 -3.76
C SER A 313 -45.89 -2.30 -3.91
N ALA A 314 -47.21 -2.10 -3.79
CA ALA A 314 -48.23 -3.12 -3.97
C ALA A 314 -48.31 -3.61 -5.44
N ASN A 315 -47.93 -2.77 -6.41
CA ASN A 315 -47.94 -3.09 -7.84
C ASN A 315 -46.67 -3.79 -8.36
N LYS A 316 -45.61 -3.95 -7.56
CA LYS A 316 -44.40 -4.68 -7.96
C LYS A 316 -44.57 -6.18 -7.74
N THR A 317 -44.15 -6.95 -8.72
CA THR A 317 -44.04 -8.41 -8.65
C THR A 317 -42.99 -8.84 -7.61
N ASP A 318 -43.12 -10.06 -7.09
CA ASP A 318 -42.12 -10.64 -6.19
C ASP A 318 -40.70 -10.64 -6.80
N GLU A 319 -40.60 -10.76 -8.12
CA GLU A 319 -39.34 -10.80 -8.84
C GLU A 319 -38.66 -9.41 -8.92
N GLU A 320 -39.43 -8.34 -9.10
CA GLU A 320 -38.94 -6.96 -9.01
C GLU A 320 -38.49 -6.62 -7.58
N LYS A 321 -39.26 -7.05 -6.57
CA LYS A 321 -38.89 -6.86 -5.15
C LYS A 321 -37.60 -7.61 -4.81
N LEU A 322 -37.47 -8.85 -5.28
CA LEU A 322 -36.27 -9.66 -5.09
C LEU A 322 -35.04 -9.02 -5.75
N THR A 323 -35.22 -8.42 -6.92
CA THR A 323 -34.15 -7.68 -7.62
C THR A 323 -33.64 -6.51 -6.77
N LEU A 324 -34.51 -5.78 -6.07
CA LEU A 324 -34.09 -4.70 -5.15
C LEU A 324 -33.23 -5.22 -4.00
N VAL A 325 -33.56 -6.38 -3.43
CA VAL A 325 -32.77 -7.01 -2.36
C VAL A 325 -31.38 -7.43 -2.87
N ILE A 326 -31.33 -8.00 -4.08
CA ILE A 326 -30.08 -8.41 -4.73
C ILE A 326 -29.20 -7.18 -5.04
N ASP A 327 -29.77 -6.11 -5.61
CA ASP A 327 -29.04 -4.89 -5.94
C ASP A 327 -28.52 -4.16 -4.69
N LEU A 328 -29.31 -4.12 -3.60
CA LEU A 328 -28.88 -3.63 -2.29
C LEU A 328 -27.63 -4.37 -1.82
N LEU A 329 -27.67 -5.70 -1.81
CA LEU A 329 -26.58 -6.53 -1.29
C LEU A 329 -25.33 -6.47 -2.16
N LYS A 330 -25.46 -6.44 -3.49
CA LYS A 330 -24.33 -6.22 -4.42
C LYS A 330 -23.62 -4.91 -4.11
N THR A 331 -24.38 -3.84 -3.92
CA THR A 331 -23.82 -2.51 -3.71
C THR A 331 -23.10 -2.39 -2.36
N ILE A 332 -23.69 -2.96 -1.30
CA ILE A 332 -23.03 -3.04 0.02
C ILE A 332 -21.72 -3.84 -0.07
N ASN A 333 -21.75 -5.01 -0.73
CA ASN A 333 -20.58 -5.86 -0.87
C ASN A 333 -19.45 -5.16 -1.64
N LEU A 334 -19.80 -4.36 -2.64
CA LEU A 334 -18.83 -3.59 -3.40
C LEU A 334 -18.19 -2.48 -2.56
N CYS A 335 -18.97 -1.69 -1.83
CA CYS A 335 -18.44 -0.67 -0.92
C CYS A 335 -17.55 -1.29 0.17
N ALA A 336 -17.95 -2.44 0.73
CA ALA A 336 -17.15 -3.16 1.72
C ALA A 336 -15.83 -3.66 1.15
N ALA A 337 -15.81 -4.15 -0.10
CA ALA A 337 -14.59 -4.52 -0.80
C ALA A 337 -13.66 -3.31 -1.01
N GLY A 338 -14.21 -2.19 -1.46
CA GLY A 338 -13.47 -0.93 -1.62
C GLY A 338 -12.85 -0.45 -0.31
N GLU A 339 -13.65 -0.38 0.76
CA GLU A 339 -13.17 0.02 2.09
C GLU A 339 -12.09 -0.91 2.64
N SER A 340 -12.28 -2.22 2.53
CA SER A 340 -11.31 -3.21 3.02
C SER A 340 -9.95 -3.06 2.33
N LEU A 341 -9.93 -3.01 1.00
CA LEU A 341 -8.68 -2.90 0.23
C LEU A 341 -8.04 -1.52 0.37
N ALA A 342 -8.83 -0.45 0.44
CA ALA A 342 -8.30 0.89 0.68
C ALA A 342 -7.69 1.01 2.09
N PHE A 343 -8.31 0.39 3.09
CA PHE A 343 -7.76 0.35 4.44
C PHE A 343 -6.50 -0.52 4.51
N ALA A 344 -6.47 -1.66 3.80
CA ALA A 344 -5.28 -2.49 3.65
C ALA A 344 -4.07 -1.71 3.11
N ASN A 345 -4.31 -0.88 2.09
CA ASN A 345 -3.29 -0.01 1.51
C ASN A 345 -2.80 1.02 2.54
N ALA A 346 -3.72 1.64 3.29
CA ALA A 346 -3.38 2.63 4.30
C ALA A 346 -2.56 2.07 5.48
N VAL A 347 -2.69 0.77 5.79
CA VAL A 347 -1.90 0.09 6.83
C VAL A 347 -0.65 -0.62 6.29
N GLY A 348 -0.35 -0.47 4.99
CA GLY A 348 0.90 -0.97 4.37
C GLY A 348 0.95 -2.47 4.14
N LEU A 349 -0.19 -3.13 3.95
CA LEU A 349 -0.24 -4.57 3.65
C LEU A 349 -0.09 -4.84 2.15
N ASP A 350 0.41 -6.04 1.82
CA ASP A 350 0.37 -6.56 0.45
C ASP A 350 -1.08 -6.80 0.03
N LEU A 351 -1.55 -5.98 -0.91
CA LEU A 351 -2.92 -6.01 -1.40
C LEU A 351 -3.28 -7.32 -2.11
N ASP A 352 -2.34 -7.97 -2.80
CA ASP A 352 -2.62 -9.23 -3.49
C ASP A 352 -2.76 -10.36 -2.46
N GLN A 353 -1.92 -10.38 -1.44
CA GLN A 353 -2.03 -11.34 -0.32
C GLN A 353 -3.33 -11.13 0.47
N VAL A 354 -3.74 -9.88 0.70
CA VAL A 354 -5.02 -9.54 1.35
C VAL A 354 -6.20 -9.99 0.49
N LEU A 355 -6.17 -9.77 -0.82
CA LEU A 355 -7.22 -10.20 -1.73
C LEU A 355 -7.37 -11.72 -1.73
N ASP A 356 -6.26 -12.44 -1.83
CA ASP A 356 -6.24 -13.91 -1.81
C ASP A 356 -6.85 -14.46 -0.50
N LEU A 357 -6.41 -13.93 0.65
CA LEU A 357 -7.00 -14.26 1.95
C LEU A 357 -8.51 -14.01 1.95
N CYS A 358 -8.94 -12.83 1.53
CA CYS A 358 -10.34 -12.44 1.63
C CYS A 358 -11.24 -13.25 0.71
N ILE A 359 -10.78 -13.61 -0.50
CA ILE A 359 -11.52 -14.44 -1.45
C ILE A 359 -11.62 -15.91 -0.99
N ASN A 360 -10.63 -16.40 -0.24
CA ASN A 360 -10.54 -17.79 0.19
C ASN A 360 -10.96 -18.05 1.65
N ALA A 361 -11.52 -17.03 2.31
CA ALA A 361 -11.95 -17.08 3.70
C ALA A 361 -13.28 -16.34 3.93
N ALA A 362 -13.49 -15.84 5.14
CA ALA A 362 -14.78 -15.33 5.63
C ALA A 362 -15.18 -13.97 5.03
N GLY A 363 -14.32 -13.35 4.21
CA GLY A 363 -14.61 -12.11 3.49
C GLY A 363 -15.12 -12.29 2.05
N ALA A 364 -15.23 -13.52 1.57
CA ALA A 364 -15.44 -13.79 0.16
C ALA A 364 -16.81 -13.30 -0.33
N SER A 365 -16.83 -12.60 -1.46
CA SER A 365 -18.06 -12.23 -2.16
C SER A 365 -17.83 -12.25 -3.67
N THR A 366 -18.89 -12.39 -4.46
CA THR A 366 -18.78 -12.28 -5.92
C THR A 366 -18.25 -10.91 -6.30
N MET A 367 -18.68 -9.84 -5.63
CA MET A 367 -18.18 -8.48 -5.88
C MET A 367 -16.67 -8.36 -5.62
N LEU A 368 -16.14 -8.92 -4.54
CA LEU A 368 -14.70 -8.89 -4.27
C LEU A 368 -13.92 -9.73 -5.30
N LYS A 369 -14.41 -10.91 -5.67
CA LYS A 369 -13.78 -11.77 -6.69
C LYS A 369 -13.73 -11.08 -8.05
N THR A 370 -14.82 -10.42 -8.43
CA THR A 370 -14.95 -9.77 -9.73
C THR A 370 -14.19 -8.46 -9.80
N TYR A 371 -14.25 -7.63 -8.76
CA TYR A 371 -13.76 -6.24 -8.80
C TYR A 371 -12.53 -5.98 -7.91
N GLY A 372 -12.11 -6.92 -7.06
CA GLY A 372 -11.00 -6.72 -6.13
C GLY A 372 -9.69 -6.33 -6.82
N HIS A 373 -9.34 -7.01 -7.91
CA HIS A 373 -8.14 -6.67 -8.69
C HIS A 373 -8.23 -5.27 -9.33
N LEU A 374 -9.43 -4.84 -9.74
CA LEU A 374 -9.66 -3.49 -10.29
C LEU A 374 -9.51 -2.43 -9.19
N ILE A 375 -10.03 -2.70 -7.99
CA ILE A 375 -9.86 -1.83 -6.82
C ILE A 375 -8.37 -1.71 -6.45
N ILE A 376 -7.64 -2.83 -6.42
CA ILE A 376 -6.19 -2.83 -6.17
C ILE A 376 -5.44 -2.04 -7.22
N SER A 377 -5.77 -2.25 -8.49
CA SER A 377 -5.18 -1.48 -9.59
C SER A 377 -5.39 0.02 -9.38
N ALA A 378 -6.61 0.45 -9.09
CA ALA A 378 -6.92 1.85 -8.81
C ALA A 378 -6.12 2.40 -7.61
N LEU A 379 -6.04 1.63 -6.51
CA LEU A 379 -5.26 2.01 -5.32
C LEU A 379 -3.76 2.15 -5.59
N ARG A 380 -3.18 1.24 -6.38
CA ARG A 380 -1.75 1.25 -6.77
C ARG A 380 -1.40 2.40 -7.70
N VAL A 381 -2.36 2.86 -8.50
CA VAL A 381 -2.19 3.99 -9.42
C VAL A 381 -2.29 5.34 -8.68
N GLY A 382 -2.80 5.35 -7.43
CA GLY A 382 -3.05 6.58 -6.67
C GLY A 382 -4.21 7.42 -7.22
N ALA A 383 -4.93 6.88 -8.21
CA ALA A 383 -6.10 7.50 -8.81
C ALA A 383 -7.36 6.90 -8.21
N ALA A 384 -8.20 7.74 -7.62
CA ALA A 384 -9.62 7.42 -7.56
C ALA A 384 -10.11 7.32 -9.01
N SER A 385 -10.08 6.11 -9.59
CA SER A 385 -10.63 5.90 -10.93
C SER A 385 -12.08 6.35 -10.91
N LYS A 386 -12.37 7.49 -11.55
CA LYS A 386 -13.74 8.01 -11.69
C LYS A 386 -14.58 7.13 -12.60
N ASN A 387 -13.91 6.32 -13.41
CA ASN A 387 -14.52 5.30 -14.22
C ASN A 387 -14.42 3.98 -13.46
N TRP A 388 -15.50 3.64 -12.76
CA TRP A 388 -15.87 2.25 -12.59
C TRP A 388 -15.73 1.56 -13.94
N ALA A 389 -14.83 0.58 -14.03
CA ALA A 389 -14.66 -0.25 -15.20
C ALA A 389 -15.85 -1.21 -15.31
N ALA A 390 -17.05 -0.67 -15.54
CA ALA A 390 -18.13 -1.46 -16.07
C ALA A 390 -17.63 -2.01 -17.40
N LYS A 391 -17.52 -3.34 -17.49
CA LYS A 391 -17.34 -4.00 -18.79
C LYS A 391 -18.52 -3.63 -19.68
N ASP A 392 -18.36 -3.76 -21.00
CA ASP A 392 -19.49 -3.61 -21.93
C ASP A 392 -20.68 -4.47 -21.48
N GLY A 393 -21.79 -3.82 -21.10
CA GLY A 393 -22.99 -4.45 -20.58
C GLY A 393 -23.18 -4.40 -19.05
N GLU A 394 -22.20 -3.92 -18.27
CA GLU A 394 -22.35 -3.72 -16.82
C GLU A 394 -22.89 -2.32 -16.46
N PRO A 395 -23.63 -2.18 -15.34
CA PRO A 395 -24.20 -0.91 -14.94
C PRO A 395 -23.11 0.07 -14.47
N SER A 396 -23.23 1.33 -14.91
CA SER A 396 -22.40 2.45 -14.45
C SER A 396 -22.63 2.77 -12.96
N LEU A 397 -21.70 3.50 -12.32
CA LEU A 397 -21.85 3.98 -10.93
C LEU A 397 -23.18 4.72 -10.72
N ARG A 398 -23.59 5.54 -11.70
CA ARG A 398 -24.87 6.27 -11.65
C ARG A 398 -26.05 5.30 -11.65
N GLN A 399 -26.05 4.29 -12.51
CA GLN A 399 -27.12 3.28 -12.56
C GLN A 399 -27.17 2.44 -11.29
N ILE A 400 -26.01 2.10 -10.71
CA ILE A 400 -25.92 1.40 -9.42
C ILE A 400 -26.51 2.29 -8.32
N ALA A 401 -26.13 3.57 -8.28
CA ALA A 401 -26.64 4.54 -7.31
C ALA A 401 -28.15 4.76 -7.44
N GLU A 402 -28.68 4.87 -8.66
CA GLU A 402 -30.13 5.01 -8.94
C GLU A 402 -30.93 3.77 -8.49
N ARG A 403 -30.40 2.56 -8.72
CA ARG A 403 -31.04 1.32 -8.24
C ARG A 403 -31.03 1.23 -6.73
N LEU A 404 -29.90 1.55 -6.09
CA LEU A 404 -29.80 1.59 -4.63
C LEU A 404 -30.69 2.68 -4.03
N GLN A 405 -30.77 3.85 -4.67
CA GLN A 405 -31.65 4.95 -4.28
C GLN A 405 -33.09 4.47 -4.13
N HIS A 406 -33.59 3.75 -5.14
CA HIS A 406 -34.94 3.22 -5.15
C HIS A 406 -35.17 2.19 -4.03
N ALA A 407 -34.18 1.33 -3.74
CA ALA A 407 -34.27 0.40 -2.61
C ALA A 407 -34.34 1.13 -1.26
N VAL A 408 -33.52 2.18 -1.07
CA VAL A 408 -33.49 3.00 0.15
C VAL A 408 -34.80 3.77 0.34
N GLU A 409 -35.32 4.42 -0.70
CA GLU A 409 -36.61 5.14 -0.64
C GLU A 409 -37.76 4.20 -0.27
N LEU A 410 -37.77 3.00 -0.84
CA LEU A 410 -38.80 2.01 -0.53
C LEU A 410 -38.68 1.51 0.92
N ALA A 411 -37.48 1.29 1.42
CA ALA A 411 -37.25 0.91 2.82
C ALA A 411 -37.69 2.02 3.78
N GLU A 412 -37.43 3.29 3.46
CA GLU A 412 -37.91 4.45 4.21
C GLU A 412 -39.45 4.49 4.26
N GLN A 413 -40.13 4.23 3.14
CA GLN A 413 -41.60 4.16 3.07
C GLN A 413 -42.19 3.10 4.00
N ILE A 414 -41.55 1.93 4.10
CA ILE A 414 -41.96 0.86 5.03
C ILE A 414 -41.34 0.99 6.44
N LYS A 415 -40.68 2.12 6.73
CA LYS A 415 -40.03 2.44 8.01
C LYS A 415 -38.99 1.40 8.46
N LEU A 416 -38.30 0.80 7.50
CA LEU A 416 -37.25 -0.18 7.76
C LEU A 416 -35.88 0.51 7.63
N PRO A 417 -35.04 0.52 8.69
CA PRO A 417 -33.72 1.15 8.61
C PRO A 417 -32.79 0.32 7.73
N LEU A 418 -32.15 0.92 6.73
CA LEU A 418 -31.05 0.31 5.97
C LEU A 418 -29.72 0.97 6.37
N PHE A 419 -29.05 0.46 7.40
CA PHE A 419 -27.82 1.06 7.93
C PHE A 419 -26.71 1.09 6.89
N LEU A 420 -26.48 -0.04 6.21
CA LEU A 420 -25.43 -0.16 5.20
C LEU A 420 -25.89 0.33 3.84
N GLY A 421 -27.15 0.10 3.45
CA GLY A 421 -27.73 0.60 2.21
C GLY A 421 -27.68 2.13 2.12
N THR A 422 -28.11 2.83 3.16
CA THR A 422 -28.03 4.30 3.22
C THR A 422 -26.59 4.78 3.22
N GLN A 423 -25.67 4.08 3.90
CA GLN A 423 -24.26 4.45 3.91
C GLN A 423 -23.58 4.22 2.56
N ALA A 424 -23.86 3.10 1.90
CA ALA A 424 -23.39 2.83 0.55
C ALA A 424 -23.89 3.90 -0.42
N LEU A 425 -25.18 4.25 -0.35
CA LEU A 425 -25.76 5.30 -1.19
C LEU A 425 -25.05 6.64 -1.00
N ARG A 426 -24.71 6.99 0.25
CA ARG A 426 -23.92 8.19 0.55
C ARG A 426 -22.55 8.15 -0.11
N ILE A 427 -21.83 7.02 -0.04
CA ILE A 427 -20.51 6.86 -0.70
C ILE A 427 -20.65 7.05 -2.21
N PHE A 428 -21.66 6.44 -2.84
CA PHE A 428 -21.89 6.60 -4.28
C PHE A 428 -22.26 8.04 -4.65
N ARG A 429 -23.10 8.71 -3.86
CA ARG A 429 -23.44 10.12 -4.08
C ARG A 429 -22.22 11.02 -3.92
N GLU A 430 -21.42 10.83 -2.88
CA GLU A 430 -20.16 11.55 -2.68
C GLU A 430 -19.21 11.33 -3.87
N ALA A 431 -19.10 10.09 -4.38
CA ALA A 431 -18.30 9.78 -5.57
C ALA A 431 -18.86 10.41 -6.86
N LEU A 432 -20.18 10.56 -6.98
CA LEU A 432 -20.84 11.21 -8.12
C LEU A 432 -20.82 12.75 -8.03
N GLU A 433 -20.86 13.31 -6.82
CA GLU A 433 -20.85 14.74 -6.51
C GLU A 433 -19.44 15.33 -6.51
N SER A 434 -18.41 14.52 -6.22
CA SER A 434 -16.99 14.89 -6.31
C SER A 434 -16.48 15.03 -7.78
N GLY A 435 -17.36 15.50 -8.67
CA GLY A 435 -16.97 16.15 -9.93
C GLY A 435 -15.86 17.19 -9.69
N PRO A 436 -14.98 17.40 -10.68
CA PRO A 436 -13.58 17.77 -10.47
C PRO A 436 -13.41 19.00 -9.57
N GLN A 437 -13.03 18.77 -8.31
CA GLN A 437 -12.41 19.78 -7.46
C GLN A 437 -10.89 19.60 -7.49
N GLU A 438 -10.24 20.70 -7.86
CA GLU A 438 -8.81 20.88 -8.08
C GLU A 438 -8.00 20.62 -6.79
N LEU A 439 -7.33 19.48 -6.73
CA LEU A 439 -5.98 19.40 -6.19
C LEU A 439 -5.08 19.05 -7.36
N ALA A 440 -4.27 20.03 -7.76
CA ALA A 440 -3.44 20.05 -8.96
C ALA A 440 -2.30 19.01 -8.90
N VAL A 441 -2.64 17.72 -9.00
CA VAL A 441 -1.77 16.62 -9.46
C VAL A 441 -2.62 15.52 -10.18
N ALA A 442 -3.94 15.48 -9.99
CA ALA A 442 -4.78 14.35 -10.45
C ALA A 442 -5.35 14.44 -11.89
N ALA A 443 -5.04 15.48 -12.67
CA ALA A 443 -5.63 15.66 -14.01
C ALA A 443 -4.83 14.97 -15.15
N VAL A 444 -3.85 14.14 -14.78
CA VAL A 444 -2.86 13.61 -15.71
C VAL A 444 -3.09 12.12 -16.03
N SER A 445 -3.93 11.38 -15.28
CA SER A 445 -4.02 9.91 -15.42
C SER A 445 -5.12 9.38 -16.34
N ASP A 446 -6.32 9.99 -16.38
CA ASP A 446 -7.50 9.35 -16.99
C ASP A 446 -7.44 9.21 -18.54
N GLN A 447 -6.68 10.07 -19.22
CA GLN A 447 -6.47 9.96 -20.67
C GLN A 447 -5.38 8.95 -21.04
N TYR A 448 -4.53 8.60 -20.08
CA TYR A 448 -3.40 7.71 -20.29
C TYR A 448 -3.69 6.28 -19.86
N THR A 449 -4.69 5.99 -19.04
CA THR A 449 -4.99 4.61 -18.61
C THR A 449 -5.34 3.68 -19.78
N ASP A 450 -6.12 4.15 -20.75
CA ASP A 450 -6.43 3.41 -21.99
C ASP A 450 -5.25 3.38 -22.97
N GLN A 451 -4.43 4.45 -23.03
CA GLN A 451 -3.20 4.44 -23.81
C GLN A 451 -2.12 3.56 -23.18
N LEU A 452 -2.07 3.44 -21.86
CA LEU A 452 -1.14 2.63 -21.08
C LEU A 452 -1.48 1.15 -21.23
N ALA A 453 -2.75 0.76 -21.15
CA ALA A 453 -3.17 -0.61 -21.47
C ALA A 453 -2.79 -0.99 -22.93
N ASN A 454 -2.95 -0.05 -23.87
CA ASN A 454 -2.54 -0.25 -25.26
C ASN A 454 -1.01 -0.24 -25.46
N MET A 455 -0.27 0.59 -24.73
CA MET A 455 1.19 0.64 -24.74
C MET A 455 1.78 -0.60 -24.09
N GLU A 456 1.29 -1.04 -22.93
CA GLU A 456 1.66 -2.30 -22.30
C GLU A 456 1.35 -3.50 -23.21
N ALA A 457 0.20 -3.50 -23.89
CA ALA A 457 -0.13 -4.50 -24.90
C ALA A 457 0.81 -4.44 -26.13
N ALA A 458 1.27 -3.26 -26.53
CA ALA A 458 2.26 -3.07 -27.59
C ALA A 458 3.69 -3.48 -27.16
N ILE A 459 4.01 -3.42 -25.87
CA ILE A 459 5.33 -3.72 -25.29
C ILE A 459 5.44 -5.20 -24.86
N LYS A 460 4.33 -5.85 -24.51
CA LYS A 460 4.28 -7.28 -24.14
C LYS A 460 4.94 -8.24 -25.15
N PRO A 461 4.90 -7.98 -26.47
CA PRO A 461 5.65 -8.77 -27.46
C PRO A 461 7.13 -8.39 -27.60
N HIS A 462 7.57 -7.24 -27.07
CA HIS A 462 8.72 -6.51 -27.62
C HIS A 462 10.10 -6.93 -27.10
N PHE A 463 10.23 -7.70 -26.00
CA PHE A 463 11.55 -8.12 -25.49
C PHE A 463 11.68 -9.60 -25.06
N PHE A 464 10.90 -10.50 -25.70
CA PHE A 464 11.14 -11.96 -25.79
C PHE A 464 10.61 -12.93 -24.69
N ASN A 465 9.28 -12.95 -24.45
CA ASN A 465 8.46 -14.06 -23.88
C ASN A 465 7.89 -13.93 -22.45
N HIS A 466 8.08 -12.83 -21.73
CA HIS A 466 7.53 -12.73 -20.38
C HIS A 466 6.00 -12.53 -20.39
N GLY A 467 5.29 -13.44 -19.71
CA GLY A 467 3.84 -13.63 -19.77
C GLY A 467 3.42 -15.08 -20.05
N ARG A 468 4.38 -16.00 -20.26
CA ARG A 468 4.15 -17.44 -20.36
C ARG A 468 4.53 -18.14 -19.03
N PRO A 469 3.88 -19.26 -18.66
CA PRO A 469 4.10 -19.93 -17.37
C PRO A 469 5.49 -20.59 -17.16
N GLU A 470 6.40 -20.51 -18.12
CA GLU A 470 7.62 -21.35 -18.21
C GLU A 470 8.94 -20.55 -18.26
N SER A 471 8.99 -19.27 -17.86
CA SER A 471 10.22 -18.46 -17.95
C SER A 471 11.31 -18.86 -16.93
N ASP A 472 12.57 -18.80 -17.37
CA ASP A 472 13.76 -19.05 -16.56
C ASP A 472 14.02 -17.87 -15.57
N PRO A 473 14.21 -18.12 -14.26
CA PRO A 473 14.52 -17.08 -13.27
C PRO A 473 15.78 -16.23 -13.58
N GLU A 474 16.74 -16.75 -14.35
CA GLU A 474 17.93 -15.98 -14.77
C GLU A 474 17.62 -15.03 -15.95
N GLU A 475 16.70 -15.40 -16.84
CA GLU A 475 16.19 -14.50 -17.89
C GLU A 475 15.35 -13.36 -17.29
N GLU A 476 14.54 -13.64 -16.27
CA GLU A 476 13.72 -12.62 -15.59
C GLU A 476 14.56 -11.51 -14.95
N ARG A 477 15.74 -11.83 -14.42
CA ARG A 477 16.65 -10.85 -13.79
C ARG A 477 17.32 -9.91 -14.79
N ASN A 478 17.55 -10.37 -16.01
CA ASN A 478 18.21 -9.59 -17.06
C ASN A 478 17.22 -8.87 -17.99
N CYS A 479 15.91 -9.09 -17.80
CA CYS A 479 14.87 -8.46 -18.59
C CYS A 479 14.61 -7.00 -18.15
N HIS A 480 14.82 -6.04 -19.06
CA HIS A 480 14.56 -4.60 -18.81
C HIS A 480 13.13 -4.32 -18.38
N TRP A 481 12.16 -5.07 -18.94
CA TRP A 481 10.75 -4.94 -18.56
C TRP A 481 10.51 -5.33 -17.10
N CYS A 482 11.07 -6.46 -16.66
CA CYS A 482 10.98 -6.91 -15.27
C CYS A 482 11.70 -5.95 -14.32
N GLN A 483 12.87 -5.44 -14.71
CA GLN A 483 13.62 -4.45 -13.94
C GLN A 483 12.80 -3.16 -13.73
N ILE A 484 12.23 -2.60 -14.81
CA ILE A 484 11.38 -1.40 -14.72
C ILE A 484 10.14 -1.65 -13.86
N ARG A 485 9.51 -2.83 -13.98
CA ARG A 485 8.34 -3.21 -13.17
C ARG A 485 8.65 -3.42 -11.70
N SER A 486 9.91 -3.69 -11.36
CA SER A 486 10.34 -3.81 -9.96
C SER A 486 10.37 -2.47 -9.24
N PHE A 487 10.38 -1.35 -9.96
CA PHE A 487 10.36 -0.02 -9.35
C PHE A 487 9.03 0.22 -8.65
N LYS A 488 9.11 0.68 -7.39
CA LYS A 488 7.94 0.94 -6.53
C LYS A 488 6.91 1.87 -7.16
N THR A 489 7.37 2.82 -7.98
CA THR A 489 6.55 3.84 -8.65
C THR A 489 6.00 3.41 -10.00
N HIS A 490 6.40 2.26 -10.55
CA HIS A 490 6.01 1.87 -11.90
C HIS A 490 4.50 1.72 -12.07
N SER A 491 3.78 1.23 -11.05
CA SER A 491 2.34 1.01 -11.15
C SER A 491 1.52 2.31 -11.23
N SER A 492 2.04 3.42 -10.74
CA SER A 492 1.37 4.73 -10.78
C SER A 492 1.99 5.67 -11.81
N ILE A 493 3.31 5.58 -12.02
CA ILE A 493 4.12 6.53 -12.78
C ILE A 493 5.05 5.71 -13.70
N PRO A 494 4.50 5.05 -14.72
CA PRO A 494 5.20 4.02 -15.48
C PRO A 494 6.35 4.58 -16.31
N ILE A 495 7.33 3.71 -16.54
CA ILE A 495 8.37 3.88 -17.55
C ILE A 495 8.06 2.86 -18.64
N THR A 496 7.97 3.30 -19.88
CA THR A 496 7.69 2.43 -21.03
C THR A 496 8.79 2.52 -22.07
N ILE A 497 8.99 1.48 -22.86
CA ILE A 497 9.97 1.45 -23.97
C ILE A 497 9.23 1.07 -25.24
N VAL A 498 9.25 1.91 -26.26
CA VAL A 498 8.54 1.67 -27.53
C VAL A 498 9.47 1.88 -28.71
N ASN A 499 9.49 0.92 -29.65
CA ASN A 499 10.16 1.08 -30.93
C ASN A 499 9.18 0.76 -32.07
N GLU A 500 8.86 1.79 -32.86
CA GLU A 500 7.97 1.70 -34.03
C GLU A 500 8.73 1.90 -35.35
N LEU A 501 10.05 2.16 -35.31
CA LEU A 501 10.84 2.56 -36.47
C LEU A 501 11.70 1.43 -37.02
N ASP A 502 12.31 0.62 -36.15
CA ASP A 502 13.22 -0.45 -36.53
C ASP A 502 13.16 -1.64 -35.55
N ASN A 503 14.04 -2.62 -35.74
CA ASN A 503 14.16 -3.80 -34.86
C ASN A 503 15.28 -3.65 -33.83
N GLU A 504 15.79 -2.43 -33.61
CA GLU A 504 16.84 -2.19 -32.62
C GLU A 504 16.25 -2.37 -31.21
N VAL A 505 17.05 -2.97 -30.33
CA VAL A 505 16.70 -3.22 -28.93
C VAL A 505 17.70 -2.50 -28.03
N LEU A 506 17.30 -2.20 -26.80
CA LEU A 506 18.25 -1.71 -25.79
C LEU A 506 19.36 -2.74 -25.57
N ASN A 507 20.55 -2.26 -25.23
CA ASN A 507 21.71 -3.10 -24.95
C ASN A 507 21.35 -4.15 -23.87
N PRO A 508 21.41 -5.47 -24.15
CA PRO A 508 21.00 -6.50 -23.21
C PRO A 508 21.77 -6.51 -21.88
N ARG A 509 22.96 -5.88 -21.85
CA ARG A 509 23.78 -5.75 -20.63
C ARG A 509 23.43 -4.51 -19.80
N PHE A 510 22.62 -3.60 -20.34
CA PHE A 510 22.14 -2.44 -19.61
C PHE A 510 21.19 -2.88 -18.49
N ARG A 511 21.19 -2.17 -17.36
CA ARG A 511 20.30 -2.45 -16.22
C ARG A 511 19.55 -1.19 -15.79
N PHE A 512 18.24 -1.33 -15.62
CA PHE A 512 17.43 -0.25 -15.03
C PHE A 512 17.61 -0.23 -13.51
N ILE A 513 17.89 0.97 -12.97
CA ILE A 513 17.97 1.24 -11.51
C ILE A 513 17.09 2.45 -11.14
N ASP A 514 16.63 2.50 -9.89
CA ASP A 514 15.79 3.58 -9.33
C ASP A 514 16.52 4.47 -8.30
N HIS A 515 17.79 4.17 -8.03
CA HIS A 515 18.72 4.95 -7.19
C HIS A 515 20.15 4.83 -7.73
N ASN A 516 21.04 5.75 -7.36
CA ASN A 516 22.46 5.67 -7.69
C ASN A 516 23.13 4.52 -6.94
N VAL A 517 24.07 3.85 -7.59
CA VAL A 517 24.93 2.84 -6.96
C VAL A 517 26.29 3.46 -6.72
N ILE A 518 26.78 3.46 -5.48
CA ILE A 518 28.08 4.02 -5.13
C ILE A 518 29.13 2.91 -5.22
N ALA A 519 30.21 3.14 -5.96
CA ALA A 519 31.31 2.19 -6.07
C ALA A 519 32.11 2.06 -4.76
N ASP A 520 32.69 0.89 -4.51
CA ASP A 520 33.35 0.55 -3.24
C ASP A 520 34.54 1.47 -2.89
N ASP A 521 35.18 2.08 -3.88
CA ASP A 521 36.32 2.98 -3.75
C ASP A 521 35.93 4.46 -3.57
N VAL A 522 34.63 4.77 -3.62
CA VAL A 522 34.13 6.13 -3.43
C VAL A 522 33.97 6.43 -1.94
N PRO A 523 34.66 7.45 -1.41
CA PRO A 523 34.53 7.82 -0.01
C PRO A 523 33.16 8.48 0.23
N VAL A 524 32.44 7.99 1.23
CA VAL A 524 31.20 8.57 1.76
C VAL A 524 31.45 9.16 3.15
N ALA A 525 30.74 10.22 3.49
CA ALA A 525 30.83 10.80 4.83
C ALA A 525 30.35 9.80 5.89
N GLU A 526 30.98 9.83 7.07
CA GLU A 526 30.53 8.97 8.16
C GLU A 526 29.14 9.40 8.63
N GLU A 527 28.28 8.42 8.94
CA GLU A 527 26.90 8.67 9.38
C GLU A 527 26.82 9.60 10.61
N ALA A 528 27.86 9.66 11.43
CA ALA A 528 27.95 10.57 12.58
C ALA A 528 27.99 12.07 12.19
N PHE A 529 28.40 12.40 10.96
CA PHE A 529 28.39 13.77 10.43
C PHE A 529 27.05 14.15 9.78
N ARG A 530 26.16 13.18 9.57
CA ARG A 530 24.83 13.43 9.00
C ARG A 530 24.00 14.30 9.95
N THR A 531 23.68 15.50 9.49
CA THR A 531 22.82 16.43 10.22
C THR A 531 21.59 16.77 9.39
N GLY A 532 20.41 16.58 9.95
CA GLY A 532 19.14 17.02 9.37
C GLY A 532 18.52 18.17 10.16
N CYS A 533 17.36 18.65 9.72
CA CYS A 533 16.65 19.72 10.42
C CYS A 533 16.01 19.24 11.73
N ASN A 534 15.92 20.17 12.69
CA ASN A 534 15.26 19.99 13.98
C ASN A 534 13.81 20.52 13.99
N CYS A 535 13.18 20.66 12.82
CA CYS A 535 11.81 21.16 12.72
C CYS A 535 10.83 20.18 13.36
N ALA A 536 9.86 20.67 14.12
CA ALA A 536 8.89 19.82 14.82
C ALA A 536 7.87 19.18 13.87
N ASP A 537 7.48 19.91 12.81
CA ASP A 537 6.53 19.46 11.80
C ASP A 537 6.74 20.20 10.46
N ASP A 538 5.89 19.91 9.47
CA ASP A 538 5.98 20.52 8.14
C ASP A 538 5.58 22.01 8.12
N GLU A 539 4.74 22.46 9.05
CA GLU A 539 4.43 23.89 9.18
C GLU A 539 5.62 24.65 9.78
N ASP A 540 6.30 24.06 10.75
CA ASP A 540 7.51 24.61 11.35
C ASP A 540 8.58 24.89 10.29
N CYS A 541 8.78 23.95 9.34
CA CYS A 541 9.66 24.16 8.18
C CYS A 541 9.33 25.43 7.37
N MET A 542 8.09 25.91 7.37
CA MET A 542 7.65 27.09 6.62
C MET A 542 7.90 28.40 7.37
N TYR A 543 8.06 28.38 8.69
CA TYR A 543 8.08 29.58 9.54
C TYR A 543 9.29 29.71 10.48
N SER A 544 9.96 28.60 10.83
CA SER A 544 11.21 28.62 11.64
C SER A 544 12.46 28.51 10.77
N THR A 545 13.64 28.62 11.39
CA THR A 545 14.95 28.47 10.75
C THR A 545 15.26 26.99 10.44
N CYS A 546 14.52 26.38 9.51
CA CYS A 546 14.90 25.09 8.91
C CYS A 546 16.36 25.13 8.41
N GLN A 547 17.23 24.32 9.03
CA GLN A 547 18.68 24.33 8.80
C GLN A 547 19.08 23.93 7.38
N CYS A 548 18.26 23.10 6.71
CA CYS A 548 18.50 22.69 5.32
C CYS A 548 18.45 23.87 4.32
N LEU A 549 17.98 25.04 4.75
CA LEU A 549 17.89 26.24 3.91
C LEU A 549 18.92 27.31 4.31
N ASP A 550 19.78 27.04 5.28
CA ASP A 550 20.75 28.04 5.76
C ASP A 550 21.84 28.33 4.72
N GLU A 551 22.11 27.38 3.82
CA GLU A 551 23.06 27.54 2.70
C GLU A 551 22.42 28.12 1.43
N MET A 552 21.10 28.32 1.41
CA MET A 552 20.41 28.99 0.30
C MET A 552 20.59 30.51 0.43
N ALA A 553 20.92 31.19 -0.66
CA ALA A 553 21.06 32.65 -0.66
C ALA A 553 19.76 33.34 -0.18
N PRO A 554 19.85 34.34 0.72
CA PRO A 554 18.70 35.16 1.10
C PRO A 554 18.17 35.94 -0.10
N ASP A 555 16.86 36.19 -0.16
CA ASP A 555 16.30 37.04 -1.21
C ASP A 555 16.54 38.53 -0.87
N ASP A 556 17.23 39.24 -1.76
CA ASP A 556 17.49 40.69 -1.70
C ASP A 556 16.25 41.56 -2.06
N ASP A 557 15.06 40.96 -2.22
CA ASP A 557 13.80 41.69 -2.34
C ASP A 557 13.40 42.22 -0.94
N GLU A 558 14.12 43.24 -0.48
CA GLU A 558 13.89 44.01 0.72
C GLU A 558 12.60 44.85 0.61
N ASP A 559 11.47 44.29 1.04
CA ASP A 559 10.41 45.15 1.59
C ASP A 559 10.78 45.48 3.05
N GLU A 560 11.60 46.53 3.21
CA GLU A 560 11.80 47.28 4.45
C GLU A 560 10.51 48.00 4.89
N ASP A 561 9.41 47.29 5.17
CA ASP A 561 8.32 47.89 5.97
C ASP A 561 7.31 46.85 6.46
N SER A 562 7.56 46.26 7.63
CA SER A 562 6.52 45.54 8.37
C SER A 562 6.94 45.39 9.83
N SER A 563 6.66 46.42 10.61
CA SER A 563 6.76 46.44 12.08
C SER A 563 5.70 45.58 12.79
N ASN A 564 5.33 44.42 12.24
CA ASN A 564 4.35 43.52 12.85
C ASN A 564 4.89 42.09 12.97
N ALA A 565 4.84 41.58 14.19
CA ALA A 565 5.39 40.31 14.67
C ALA A 565 4.70 39.05 14.09
N ARG A 566 4.79 38.83 12.77
CA ARG A 566 4.58 37.50 12.17
C ARG A 566 5.93 36.93 11.73
N PRO A 567 6.24 35.65 12.00
CA PRO A 567 7.43 35.01 11.46
C PRO A 567 7.43 35.14 9.94
N ARG A 568 8.52 35.63 9.35
CA ARG A 568 8.67 35.71 7.89
C ARG A 568 8.63 34.29 7.31
N ARG A 569 7.76 34.05 6.33
CA ARG A 569 7.69 32.76 5.62
C ARG A 569 9.02 32.48 4.92
N LYS A 570 9.53 31.26 5.09
CA LYS A 570 10.70 30.79 4.34
C LYS A 570 10.39 30.68 2.83
N ARG A 571 11.38 31.02 2.01
CA ARG A 571 11.32 30.92 0.56
C ARG A 571 12.12 29.70 0.10
N PHE A 572 11.46 28.54 0.07
CA PHE A 572 12.04 27.30 -0.49
C PHE A 572 12.44 27.49 -1.96
N ALA A 573 13.31 26.62 -2.49
CA ALA A 573 13.58 26.54 -3.92
C ALA A 573 12.27 26.35 -4.75
N TYR A 574 11.27 25.73 -4.12
CA TYR A 574 9.95 25.46 -4.67
C TYR A 574 8.90 26.45 -4.16
N TYR A 575 7.80 26.59 -4.91
CA TYR A 575 6.59 27.19 -4.33
C TYR A 575 6.00 26.22 -3.30
N SER A 576 5.69 26.72 -2.10
CA SER A 576 5.20 25.88 -0.99
C SER A 576 3.68 25.72 -0.93
N SER A 577 2.92 26.54 -1.68
CA SER A 577 1.46 26.53 -1.64
C SER A 577 0.87 27.15 -2.93
N GLY A 578 -0.43 26.96 -3.13
CA GLY A 578 -1.16 27.44 -4.31
C GLY A 578 -1.00 26.54 -5.54
N SER A 579 -1.48 27.01 -6.69
CA SER A 579 -1.50 26.25 -7.96
C SER A 579 -0.10 25.96 -8.53
N LYS A 580 0.96 26.55 -7.97
CA LYS A 580 2.35 26.33 -8.35
C LYS A 580 3.10 25.44 -7.36
N ALA A 581 2.46 24.93 -6.32
CA ALA A 581 3.13 24.16 -5.27
C ALA A 581 3.97 23.01 -5.85
N GLY A 582 5.21 22.87 -5.38
CA GLY A 582 6.19 21.90 -5.88
C GLY A 582 6.93 22.30 -7.16
N LEU A 583 6.50 23.35 -7.88
CA LEU A 583 7.27 23.88 -9.00
C LEU A 583 8.47 24.68 -8.50
N LEU A 584 9.60 24.51 -9.18
CA LEU A 584 10.81 25.29 -8.97
C LEU A 584 10.55 26.76 -9.28
N ARG A 585 11.00 27.64 -8.40
CA ARG A 585 10.78 29.09 -8.54
C ARG A 585 11.56 29.64 -9.72
N ASN A 586 11.01 30.69 -10.35
CA ASN A 586 11.66 31.37 -11.47
C ASN A 586 13.09 31.86 -11.14
N ARG A 587 13.38 32.32 -9.91
CA ARG A 587 14.74 32.71 -9.52
C ARG A 587 15.74 31.56 -9.69
N ILE A 588 15.39 30.39 -9.15
CA ILE A 588 16.25 29.21 -9.23
C ILE A 588 16.32 28.69 -10.68
N LEU A 589 15.21 28.69 -11.42
CA LEU A 589 15.17 28.27 -12.83
C LEU A 589 16.14 29.03 -13.76
N HIS A 590 16.55 30.25 -13.41
CA HIS A 590 17.52 31.03 -14.17
C HIS A 590 18.88 31.16 -13.46
N SER A 591 19.06 30.52 -12.30
CA SER A 591 20.32 30.49 -11.54
C SER A 591 21.07 29.17 -11.75
N ARG A 592 22.37 29.14 -11.45
CA ARG A 592 23.19 27.93 -11.32
C ARG A 592 23.40 27.53 -9.85
N GLU A 593 22.68 28.16 -8.92
CA GLU A 593 22.68 27.78 -7.50
C GLU A 593 22.21 26.33 -7.30
N PRO A 594 22.85 25.58 -6.40
CA PRO A 594 22.37 24.26 -6.02
C PRO A 594 21.08 24.34 -5.23
N ILE A 595 20.29 23.26 -5.27
CA ILE A 595 19.05 23.14 -4.50
C ILE A 595 19.33 22.30 -3.25
N TYR A 596 19.06 22.86 -2.08
CA TYR A 596 19.17 22.13 -0.82
C TYR A 596 17.79 21.66 -0.35
N GLU A 597 17.61 20.35 -0.22
CA GLU A 597 16.36 19.74 0.21
C GLU A 597 16.49 19.11 1.61
N CYS A 598 15.33 18.86 2.23
CA CYS A 598 15.32 17.99 3.41
C CYS A 598 15.57 16.53 3.00
N HIS A 599 16.25 15.76 3.85
CA HIS A 599 16.65 14.37 3.62
C HIS A 599 16.20 13.45 4.75
N GLU A 600 16.56 12.16 4.73
CA GLU A 600 16.10 11.18 5.71
C GLU A 600 16.52 11.47 7.15
N GLY A 601 17.62 12.19 7.38
CA GLY A 601 18.06 12.64 8.70
C GLY A 601 17.26 13.82 9.27
N CYS A 602 16.34 14.41 8.50
CA CYS A 602 15.50 15.53 8.93
C CYS A 602 14.24 15.05 9.67
N SER A 603 13.85 15.78 10.73
CA SER A 603 12.66 15.45 11.55
C SER A 603 11.32 15.69 10.84
N CYS A 604 11.30 16.53 9.79
CA CYS A 604 10.08 16.85 9.03
C CYS A 604 9.63 15.69 8.11
N SER A 605 8.34 15.65 7.81
CA SER A 605 7.73 14.55 7.06
C SER A 605 8.10 14.58 5.57
N LEU A 606 7.75 13.51 4.84
CA LEU A 606 7.88 13.45 3.38
C LEU A 606 7.03 14.51 2.66
N GLN A 607 6.01 15.06 3.32
CA GLN A 607 5.17 16.14 2.79
C GLN A 607 5.78 17.54 2.95
N CYS A 608 6.96 17.65 3.58
CA CYS A 608 7.71 18.90 3.66
C CYS A 608 7.84 19.54 2.26
N PRO A 609 7.47 20.83 2.08
CA PRO A 609 7.57 21.52 0.80
C PRO A 609 8.99 21.59 0.20
N ASN A 610 10.01 21.26 1.00
CA ASN A 610 11.42 21.20 0.60
C ASN A 610 11.90 19.78 0.23
N ARG A 611 10.99 18.87 -0.13
CA ARG A 611 11.28 17.48 -0.56
C ARG A 611 10.60 17.21 -1.90
N VAL A 612 11.01 17.86 -2.99
CA VAL A 612 10.45 17.61 -4.32
C VAL A 612 11.24 16.53 -5.06
N VAL A 613 12.56 16.63 -5.10
CA VAL A 613 13.44 15.63 -5.74
C VAL A 613 13.48 14.36 -4.91
N GLU A 614 13.58 14.48 -3.59
CA GLU A 614 13.59 13.35 -2.64
C GLU A 614 12.36 12.44 -2.76
N ARG A 615 11.17 13.02 -3.07
CA ARG A 615 9.93 12.23 -3.25
C ARG A 615 9.96 11.35 -4.50
N GLY A 616 10.88 11.62 -5.42
CA GLY A 616 11.01 10.91 -6.69
C GLY A 616 10.09 11.45 -7.78
N ARG A 617 10.23 10.85 -8.96
CA ARG A 617 9.50 11.21 -10.18
C ARG A 617 7.99 11.20 -9.95
N THR A 618 7.29 12.18 -10.52
CA THR A 618 5.82 12.32 -10.47
C THR A 618 5.14 12.23 -11.84
N VAL A 619 5.92 12.10 -12.92
CA VAL A 619 5.42 12.05 -14.31
C VAL A 619 5.81 10.73 -14.98
N PRO A 620 4.94 10.10 -15.76
CA PRO A 620 5.31 8.91 -16.54
C PRO A 620 6.38 9.28 -17.60
N LEU A 621 7.20 8.31 -17.98
CA LEU A 621 8.20 8.49 -19.04
C LEU A 621 8.10 7.38 -20.07
N GLN A 622 8.35 7.72 -21.32
CA GLN A 622 8.42 6.77 -22.43
C GLN A 622 9.75 6.93 -23.14
N ILE A 623 10.58 5.89 -23.04
CA ILE A 623 11.75 5.69 -23.89
C ILE A 623 11.24 5.29 -25.27
N PHE A 624 11.65 5.99 -26.31
CA PHE A 624 11.19 5.71 -27.67
C PHE A 624 12.32 5.78 -28.68
N ARG A 625 12.17 5.06 -29.79
CA ARG A 625 13.12 5.14 -30.90
C ARG A 625 12.91 6.43 -31.71
N THR A 626 13.95 7.24 -31.82
CA THR A 626 13.99 8.44 -32.68
C THR A 626 14.46 8.09 -34.09
N GLU A 627 14.17 8.93 -35.07
CA GLU A 627 14.59 8.71 -36.46
C GLU A 627 16.10 8.85 -36.70
N ASP A 628 16.81 9.61 -35.87
CA ASP A 628 18.17 10.08 -36.19
C ASP A 628 19.18 10.13 -35.04
N ARG A 629 18.70 10.05 -33.79
CA ARG A 629 19.49 10.23 -32.55
C ARG A 629 19.46 9.01 -31.64
N GLY A 630 18.98 7.87 -32.15
CA GLY A 630 18.91 6.63 -31.40
C GLY A 630 17.68 6.58 -30.49
N TRP A 631 17.85 6.20 -29.22
CA TRP A 631 16.78 6.23 -28.24
C TRP A 631 16.61 7.62 -27.65
N GLY A 632 15.36 8.05 -27.47
CA GLY A 632 14.96 9.31 -26.85
C GLY A 632 14.02 9.07 -25.69
N VAL A 633 13.68 10.13 -24.94
CA VAL A 633 12.65 10.08 -23.90
C VAL A 633 11.61 11.13 -24.20
N ARG A 634 10.33 10.78 -24.04
CA ARG A 634 9.23 11.73 -24.02
C ARG A 634 8.36 11.50 -22.80
N CYS A 635 7.67 12.54 -22.37
CA CYS A 635 6.62 12.39 -21.37
C CYS A 635 5.31 12.23 -22.12
N PRO A 636 4.51 11.18 -21.84
CA PRO A 636 3.24 11.06 -22.52
C PRO A 636 2.31 12.20 -22.08
N VAL A 637 2.54 12.85 -20.94
CA VAL A 637 1.69 13.91 -20.37
C VAL A 637 2.33 15.31 -20.43
N ASP A 638 1.52 16.36 -20.27
CA ASP A 638 2.02 17.73 -20.15
C ASP A 638 2.88 17.92 -18.89
N ILE A 639 4.04 18.57 -19.04
CA ILE A 639 4.92 18.98 -17.94
C ILE A 639 4.90 20.51 -17.83
N LYS A 640 4.74 21.03 -16.61
CA LYS A 640 4.77 22.48 -16.36
C LYS A 640 6.19 23.00 -16.18
N LYS A 641 6.42 24.26 -16.55
CA LYS A 641 7.66 24.98 -16.23
C LYS A 641 7.94 24.92 -14.73
N GLY A 642 9.15 24.50 -14.37
CA GLY A 642 9.59 24.30 -13.00
C GLY A 642 9.23 22.95 -12.40
N GLN A 643 8.54 22.07 -13.12
CA GLN A 643 8.20 20.75 -12.61
C GLN A 643 9.42 19.82 -12.64
N PHE A 644 9.62 19.09 -11.55
CA PHE A 644 10.62 18.03 -11.46
C PHE A 644 10.20 16.85 -12.36
N VAL A 645 11.13 16.38 -13.19
CA VAL A 645 10.90 15.27 -14.10
C VAL A 645 11.46 13.99 -13.49
N ASP A 646 12.77 13.85 -13.38
CA ASP A 646 13.43 12.69 -12.76
C ASP A 646 14.91 13.03 -12.48
N ARG A 647 15.65 12.13 -11.85
CA ARG A 647 17.12 12.25 -11.66
C ARG A 647 17.88 11.58 -12.80
N TYR A 648 19.06 12.10 -13.12
CA TYR A 648 20.06 11.33 -13.86
C TYR A 648 20.72 10.34 -12.89
N LEU A 649 20.62 9.05 -13.18
CA LEU A 649 21.08 7.98 -12.30
C LEU A 649 22.23 7.20 -12.94
N GLY A 650 23.08 6.60 -12.12
CA GLY A 650 24.17 5.76 -12.59
C GLY A 650 24.96 5.13 -11.45
N GLU A 651 26.10 4.55 -11.84
CA GLU A 651 27.15 4.18 -10.90
C GLU A 651 28.01 5.41 -10.61
N ILE A 652 28.13 5.79 -9.33
CA ILE A 652 29.02 6.87 -8.90
C ILE A 652 30.41 6.30 -8.74
N ILE A 653 31.37 6.83 -9.51
CA ILE A 653 32.74 6.36 -9.62
C ILE A 653 33.74 7.51 -9.41
N THR A 654 34.99 7.14 -9.13
CA THR A 654 36.11 8.09 -9.02
C THR A 654 36.53 8.64 -10.39
N SER A 655 37.16 9.82 -10.45
CA SER A 655 37.64 10.39 -11.71
C SER A 655 38.68 9.49 -12.40
N GLU A 656 39.50 8.76 -11.62
CA GLU A 656 40.49 7.81 -12.15
C GLU A 656 39.80 6.65 -12.89
N GLU A 657 38.75 6.09 -12.30
CA GLU A 657 37.96 5.03 -12.92
C GLU A 657 37.21 5.54 -14.16
N ALA A 658 36.69 6.77 -14.11
CA ALA A 658 36.07 7.42 -15.26
C ALA A 658 37.05 7.61 -16.43
N ASP A 659 38.27 8.08 -16.16
CA ASP A 659 39.33 8.23 -17.17
C ASP A 659 39.74 6.87 -17.78
N ARG A 660 39.82 5.83 -16.95
CA ARG A 660 40.04 4.46 -17.42
C ARG A 660 38.94 4.01 -18.38
N ARG A 661 37.67 4.24 -18.03
CA ARG A 661 36.51 3.90 -18.89
C ARG A 661 36.50 4.71 -20.19
N ARG A 662 36.87 6.00 -20.16
CA ARG A 662 37.03 6.85 -21.38
C ARG A 662 38.12 6.33 -22.29
N ALA A 663 39.27 5.93 -21.74
CA ALA A 663 40.37 5.37 -22.51
C ALA A 663 39.95 4.04 -23.19
N ASP A 664 39.28 3.17 -22.46
CA ASP A 664 38.75 1.90 -22.98
C ASP A 664 37.70 2.13 -24.10
N ALA A 665 36.81 3.11 -23.92
CA ALA A 665 35.81 3.50 -24.93
C ALA A 665 36.46 4.05 -26.21
N THR A 666 37.48 4.89 -26.07
CA THR A 666 38.25 5.45 -27.20
C THR A 666 38.95 4.35 -27.99
N ILE A 667 39.58 3.38 -27.30
CA ILE A 667 40.20 2.21 -27.92
C ILE A 667 39.13 1.37 -28.67
N ALA A 668 37.94 1.25 -28.10
CA ALA A 668 36.81 0.55 -28.71
C ALA A 668 36.07 1.34 -29.80
N GLN A 669 36.51 2.57 -30.12
CA GLN A 669 35.84 3.53 -31.02
C GLN A 669 34.37 3.81 -30.65
N ARG A 670 34.02 3.70 -29.37
CA ARG A 670 32.71 4.07 -28.85
C ARG A 670 32.71 5.57 -28.59
N LYS A 671 31.80 6.29 -29.25
CA LYS A 671 31.71 7.75 -29.18
C LYS A 671 30.87 8.28 -28.02
N ASP A 672 30.08 7.40 -27.40
CA ASP A 672 29.09 7.77 -26.39
C ASP A 672 29.59 7.31 -25.02
N VAL A 673 30.03 8.27 -24.20
CA VAL A 673 30.40 8.03 -22.81
C VAL A 673 29.39 8.77 -21.94
N TYR A 674 28.61 8.03 -21.15
CA TYR A 674 27.46 8.55 -20.39
C TYR A 674 27.85 9.04 -18.99
N LEU A 675 28.96 9.78 -18.93
CA LEU A 675 29.55 10.28 -17.70
C LEU A 675 29.12 11.73 -17.44
N PHE A 676 28.66 11.98 -16.20
CA PHE A 676 28.42 13.33 -15.70
C PHE A 676 29.29 13.60 -14.49
N ALA A 677 30.10 14.66 -14.54
CA ALA A 677 30.91 15.08 -13.41
C ALA A 677 30.04 15.70 -12.31
N LEU A 678 30.32 15.33 -11.06
CA LEU A 678 29.75 15.92 -9.84
C LEU A 678 30.69 17.02 -9.31
N ASP A 679 31.01 17.98 -10.16
CA ASP A 679 32.02 19.03 -9.90
C ASP A 679 31.47 20.28 -9.20
N LYS A 680 30.14 20.35 -8.99
CA LYS A 680 29.46 21.55 -8.47
C LYS A 680 30.04 22.09 -7.17
N PHE A 681 30.53 21.20 -6.31
CA PHE A 681 31.08 21.51 -4.99
C PHE A 681 32.58 21.22 -4.88
N SER A 682 33.22 20.83 -5.98
CA SER A 682 34.67 20.57 -5.98
C SER A 682 35.42 21.89 -5.85
N ASP A 683 36.27 21.96 -4.84
CA ASP A 683 37.09 23.11 -4.52
C ASP A 683 38.44 22.61 -3.98
N PRO A 684 39.51 22.65 -4.80
CA PRO A 684 40.85 22.21 -4.40
C PRO A 684 41.41 22.89 -3.14
N ASP A 685 40.89 24.08 -2.80
CA ASP A 685 41.29 24.85 -1.63
C ASP A 685 40.38 24.60 -0.41
N SER A 686 39.39 23.70 -0.52
CA SER A 686 38.48 23.36 0.56
C SER A 686 39.19 22.68 1.74
N ILE A 687 38.73 22.99 2.95
CA ILE A 687 39.17 22.30 4.17
C ILE A 687 38.58 20.90 4.29
N ASP A 688 37.48 20.62 3.57
CA ASP A 688 36.85 19.31 3.51
C ASP A 688 37.61 18.44 2.50
N PRO A 689 38.28 17.35 2.94
CA PRO A 689 39.04 16.48 2.06
C PRO A 689 38.21 15.88 0.91
N LEU A 690 36.89 15.71 1.10
CA LEU A 690 35.99 15.17 0.07
C LEU A 690 35.73 16.18 -1.04
N LEU A 691 35.69 17.48 -0.71
CA LEU A 691 35.50 18.56 -1.68
C LEU A 691 36.81 18.98 -2.36
N ALA A 692 37.94 18.81 -1.67
CA ALA A 692 39.28 19.06 -2.22
C ALA A 692 39.78 17.94 -3.16
N ALA A 693 39.19 16.75 -3.06
CA ALA A 693 39.49 15.64 -3.95
C ALA A 693 38.96 15.90 -5.38
N PRO A 694 39.51 15.20 -6.41
CA PRO A 694 38.94 15.22 -7.75
C PRO A 694 37.44 14.87 -7.76
N PRO A 695 36.63 15.52 -8.63
CA PRO A 695 35.19 15.30 -8.68
C PRO A 695 34.83 13.85 -9.03
N LEU A 696 33.80 13.32 -8.36
CA LEU A 696 33.21 12.04 -8.73
C LEU A 696 32.46 12.16 -10.06
N GLU A 697 32.15 11.03 -10.68
CA GLU A 697 31.35 10.99 -11.90
C GLU A 697 30.21 9.97 -11.79
N VAL A 698 29.06 10.30 -12.37
CA VAL A 698 27.91 9.39 -12.53
C VAL A 698 28.01 8.73 -13.89
N ASP A 699 28.28 7.43 -13.92
CA ASP A 699 28.30 6.61 -15.13
C ASP A 699 26.96 5.92 -15.37
N GLY A 700 26.25 6.39 -16.40
CA GLY A 700 24.99 5.79 -16.85
C GLY A 700 25.15 4.69 -17.91
N GLU A 701 26.36 4.33 -18.36
CA GLU A 701 26.55 3.48 -19.55
C GLU A 701 25.90 2.10 -19.41
N TRP A 702 26.13 1.43 -18.28
CA TRP A 702 25.67 0.04 -18.04
C TRP A 702 24.48 -0.06 -17.10
N MET A 703 24.22 0.96 -16.28
CA MET A 703 23.09 0.97 -15.39
C MET A 703 22.60 2.40 -15.13
N SER A 704 21.31 2.65 -15.29
CA SER A 704 20.71 3.99 -15.10
C SER A 704 19.18 3.90 -15.04
N GLY A 705 18.54 5.00 -14.66
CA GLY A 705 17.13 5.27 -14.93
C GLY A 705 16.87 5.65 -16.40
N PRO A 706 15.62 6.05 -16.74
CA PRO A 706 15.22 6.37 -18.12
C PRO A 706 15.89 7.63 -18.67
N THR A 707 16.36 8.51 -17.79
CA THR A 707 16.94 9.82 -18.11
C THR A 707 18.25 9.76 -18.90
N ARG A 708 18.98 8.64 -18.83
CA ARG A 708 20.14 8.36 -19.72
C ARG A 708 19.82 8.52 -21.19
N PHE A 709 18.60 8.19 -21.60
CA PHE A 709 18.17 8.21 -23.00
C PHE A 709 17.67 9.59 -23.44
N ILE A 710 17.75 10.62 -22.59
CA ILE A 710 17.34 11.97 -22.97
C ILE A 710 18.40 12.55 -23.93
N ASN A 711 17.97 12.97 -25.11
CA ASN A 711 18.86 13.50 -26.13
C ASN A 711 19.27 14.96 -25.89
N HIS A 712 20.40 15.31 -26.51
CA HIS A 712 20.84 16.70 -26.57
C HIS A 712 19.91 17.57 -27.43
N SER A 713 19.69 18.82 -26.99
CA SER A 713 19.19 19.92 -27.83
C SER A 713 19.90 21.24 -27.51
N CYS A 714 20.19 22.05 -28.54
CA CYS A 714 20.67 23.42 -28.36
C CYS A 714 19.52 24.38 -27.95
N GLU A 715 18.27 23.97 -28.10
CA GLU A 715 17.08 24.63 -27.51
C GLU A 715 16.38 23.64 -26.59
N PRO A 716 16.96 23.34 -25.42
CA PRO A 716 16.43 22.31 -24.54
C PRO A 716 15.10 22.73 -23.91
N ASN A 717 14.31 21.74 -23.49
CA ASN A 717 13.10 21.96 -22.71
C ASN A 717 13.28 21.61 -21.23
N MET A 718 14.42 21.00 -20.86
CA MET A 718 14.82 20.72 -19.49
C MET A 718 16.25 21.17 -19.21
N ARG A 719 16.59 21.26 -17.93
CA ARG A 719 17.95 21.53 -17.45
C ARG A 719 18.26 20.71 -16.19
N ILE A 720 19.53 20.40 -15.98
CA ILE A 720 20.04 19.73 -14.79
C ILE A 720 20.28 20.76 -13.68
N PHE A 721 19.95 20.39 -12.45
CA PHE A 721 20.22 21.14 -11.24
C PHE A 721 20.89 20.21 -10.23
N ALA A 722 22.00 20.65 -9.66
CA ALA A 722 22.62 19.97 -8.53
C ALA A 722 21.69 20.07 -7.32
N ARG A 723 21.24 18.93 -6.79
CA ARG A 723 20.43 18.86 -5.58
C ARG A 723 21.21 18.17 -4.46
N VAL A 724 21.34 18.86 -3.34
CA VAL A 724 21.95 18.35 -2.11
C VAL A 724 20.82 17.86 -1.20
N GLY A 725 20.88 16.57 -0.86
CA GLY A 725 20.07 15.98 0.20
C GLY A 725 20.82 16.00 1.52
N ASP A 726 21.82 15.13 1.66
CA ASP A 726 22.67 15.09 2.84
C ASP A 726 23.76 16.17 2.75
N HIS A 727 23.76 17.11 3.71
CA HIS A 727 24.76 18.18 3.75
C HIS A 727 26.17 17.65 4.07
N ALA A 728 26.29 16.44 4.63
CA ALA A 728 27.57 15.80 4.90
C ALA A 728 28.25 15.28 3.62
N ASP A 729 27.48 15.02 2.55
CA ASP A 729 27.95 14.38 1.32
C ASP A 729 27.74 15.29 0.09
N LYS A 730 28.18 16.55 0.14
CA LYS A 730 27.96 17.49 -0.97
C LYS A 730 28.67 17.07 -2.27
N HIS A 731 29.78 16.34 -2.18
CA HIS A 731 30.44 15.76 -3.35
C HIS A 731 29.61 14.64 -4.01
N ILE A 732 28.63 14.07 -3.29
CA ILE A 732 27.64 13.10 -3.80
C ILE A 732 26.25 13.76 -3.83
N HIS A 733 26.03 14.61 -4.82
CA HIS A 733 24.75 15.29 -5.04
C HIS A 733 23.96 14.69 -6.21
N ASP A 734 22.64 14.87 -6.18
CA ASP A 734 21.76 14.42 -7.26
C ASP A 734 21.84 15.36 -8.47
N LEU A 735 21.79 14.79 -9.68
CA LEU A 735 21.58 15.53 -10.92
C LEU A 735 20.08 15.53 -11.27
N ALA A 736 19.35 16.54 -10.78
CA ALA A 736 17.90 16.62 -10.90
C ALA A 736 17.46 17.36 -12.18
N LEU A 737 16.62 16.74 -13.01
CA LEU A 737 16.10 17.37 -14.23
C LEU A 737 14.77 18.10 -13.96
N PHE A 738 14.73 19.38 -14.32
CA PHE A 738 13.53 20.21 -14.25
C PHE A 738 13.19 20.79 -15.62
N ALA A 739 11.89 20.92 -15.90
CA ALA A 739 11.41 21.59 -17.10
C ALA A 739 11.65 23.12 -17.00
N ILE A 740 12.25 23.72 -18.03
CA ILE A 740 12.52 25.17 -18.07
C ILE A 740 11.42 25.98 -18.80
N ARG A 741 10.49 25.27 -19.45
CA ARG A 741 9.26 25.77 -20.04
C ARG A 741 8.15 24.73 -19.90
N ASP A 742 6.92 25.10 -20.25
CA ASP A 742 5.86 24.10 -20.40
C ASP A 742 6.21 23.18 -21.59
N ILE A 743 6.03 21.88 -21.39
CA ILE A 743 6.32 20.82 -22.35
C ILE A 743 5.01 20.07 -22.62
N PRO A 744 4.44 20.13 -23.83
CA PRO A 744 3.27 19.36 -24.19
C PRO A 744 3.54 17.85 -24.17
N ALA A 745 2.49 17.09 -23.87
CA ALA A 745 2.40 15.65 -24.03
C ALA A 745 3.01 15.16 -25.37
N GLY A 746 3.90 14.18 -25.29
CA GLY A 746 4.54 13.53 -26.43
C GLY A 746 5.73 14.29 -27.04
N GLU A 747 6.02 15.51 -26.60
CA GLU A 747 7.25 16.22 -27.00
C GLU A 747 8.48 15.49 -26.47
N GLU A 748 9.53 15.36 -27.29
CA GLU A 748 10.80 14.77 -26.87
C GLU A 748 11.42 15.64 -25.78
N LEU A 749 11.72 15.03 -24.65
CA LEU A 749 12.47 15.65 -23.57
C LEU A 749 13.93 15.78 -24.02
N THR A 750 14.52 16.95 -23.82
CA THR A 750 15.90 17.26 -24.21
C THR A 750 16.56 18.19 -23.20
N PHE A 751 17.85 18.02 -22.99
CA PHE A 751 18.68 18.98 -22.24
C PHE A 751 19.97 19.27 -22.99
N ASP A 752 20.68 20.32 -22.61
CA ASP A 752 21.96 20.66 -23.20
C ASP A 752 23.09 19.93 -22.46
N TYR A 753 23.69 18.92 -23.10
CA TYR A 753 24.84 18.15 -22.60
C TYR A 753 26.08 19.01 -22.24
N VAL A 754 26.16 20.25 -22.73
CA VAL A 754 27.32 21.14 -22.62
C VAL A 754 27.01 22.35 -21.73
N ASP A 755 25.80 22.45 -21.17
CA ASP A 755 25.41 23.60 -20.33
C ASP A 755 26.30 23.66 -19.08
N GLY A 756 27.02 24.77 -18.91
CA GLY A 756 27.97 24.98 -17.81
C GLY A 756 29.45 25.00 -18.20
N LEU A 757 29.79 24.54 -19.41
CA LEU A 757 31.18 24.52 -19.90
C LEU A 757 31.51 25.83 -20.66
N ASP A 758 31.95 26.86 -19.93
CA ASP A 758 32.27 28.20 -20.48
C ASP A 758 33.41 28.22 -21.53
N THR A 759 34.15 27.11 -21.71
CA THR A 759 35.31 27.01 -22.60
C THR A 759 34.98 26.70 -24.07
N MET A 760 33.74 26.30 -24.39
CA MET A 760 33.41 25.71 -25.70
C MET A 760 33.03 26.71 -26.81
N GLU A 761 32.74 27.98 -26.49
CA GLU A 761 32.59 29.01 -27.54
C GLU A 761 33.87 29.17 -28.39
N ASN A 762 35.04 28.76 -27.87
CA ASN A 762 36.31 28.81 -28.60
C ASN A 762 36.61 27.57 -29.45
N ASP A 763 36.17 26.37 -29.03
CA ASP A 763 36.57 25.11 -29.68
C ASP A 763 35.71 24.76 -30.91
N ALA A 764 34.44 25.17 -30.94
CA ALA A 764 33.57 25.01 -32.12
C ALA A 764 34.05 25.79 -33.36
N HIS A 765 34.98 26.74 -33.18
CA HIS A 765 35.60 27.52 -34.25
C HIS A 765 37.01 27.06 -34.63
N ASP A 766 37.59 26.08 -33.92
CA ASP A 766 38.89 25.51 -34.23
C ASP A 766 38.77 24.33 -35.21
N SER A 767 39.05 24.61 -36.49
CA SER A 767 39.03 23.63 -37.58
C SER A 767 39.90 22.38 -37.36
N SER A 768 40.86 22.42 -36.43
CA SER A 768 41.73 21.29 -36.11
C SER A 768 41.08 20.26 -35.18
N LYS A 769 40.10 20.67 -34.36
CA LYS A 769 39.40 19.82 -33.38
C LYS A 769 38.15 19.14 -33.92
N ILE A 770 37.57 19.65 -35.01
CA ILE A 770 36.32 19.15 -35.65
C ILE A 770 36.32 17.62 -35.90
N LYS A 771 37.48 16.99 -36.12
CA LYS A 771 37.56 15.54 -36.37
C LYS A 771 37.22 14.68 -35.16
N ASP A 772 37.47 15.20 -33.97
CA ASP A 772 37.23 14.51 -32.70
C ASP A 772 35.85 14.86 -32.12
N MET A 773 35.13 15.78 -32.80
CA MET A 773 33.84 16.27 -32.34
C MET A 773 32.65 15.42 -32.79
N THR A 774 31.66 15.29 -31.91
CA THR A 774 30.38 14.65 -32.25
C THR A 774 29.44 15.64 -32.93
N VAL A 775 28.96 15.31 -34.12
CA VAL A 775 28.02 16.16 -34.87
C VAL A 775 26.69 16.28 -34.11
N CYS A 776 26.26 17.52 -33.87
CA CYS A 776 24.97 17.79 -33.25
C CYS A 776 23.83 17.51 -34.23
N ARG A 777 22.90 16.64 -33.83
CA ARG A 777 21.73 16.24 -34.62
C ARG A 777 20.42 16.78 -34.08
N CYS A 778 20.44 17.82 -33.23
CA CYS A 778 19.21 18.35 -32.62
C CYS A 778 18.26 19.06 -33.62
N LYS A 779 18.77 19.45 -34.80
CA LYS A 779 18.01 20.10 -35.88
C LYS A 779 17.30 21.41 -35.49
N THR A 780 17.63 22.01 -34.35
CA THR A 780 17.04 23.30 -33.95
C THR A 780 17.61 24.45 -34.80
N PRO A 781 16.87 25.56 -34.97
CA PRO A 781 17.36 26.72 -35.72
C PRO A 781 18.64 27.33 -35.15
N SER A 782 18.84 27.25 -33.84
CA SER A 782 20.04 27.71 -33.12
C SER A 782 21.07 26.61 -32.86
N CYS A 783 21.03 25.51 -33.60
CA CYS A 783 21.96 24.39 -33.45
C CYS A 783 23.44 24.83 -33.59
N ARG A 784 24.27 24.44 -32.61
CA ARG A 784 25.72 24.71 -32.60
C ARG A 784 26.54 23.85 -33.57
N GLY A 785 25.93 22.84 -34.19
CA GLY A 785 26.54 21.97 -35.19
C GLY A 785 27.38 20.81 -34.64
N PHE A 786 28.04 20.97 -33.48
CA PHE A 786 28.87 19.94 -32.82
C PHE A 786 28.69 19.96 -31.30
N LEU A 787 29.02 18.87 -30.61
CA LEU A 787 28.73 18.69 -29.18
C LEU A 787 29.94 18.72 -28.23
N TRP A 788 31.15 18.46 -28.69
CA TRP A 788 32.41 18.62 -27.95
C TRP A 788 33.55 18.41 -28.92
#